data_AF-A0A439CRP2-F1
#
_entry.id   AF-A0A439CRP2-F1
#
_cell.length_a   1.000
_cell.length_b   1.000
_cell.length_c   1.000
_cell.angle_alpha   90.00
_cell.angle_beta   90.00
_cell.angle_gamma   90.00
#
_symmetry.space_group_name_H-M   'P 1'
#
loop_
_entity.id
_entity.type
_entity.pdbx_description
1 polymer ?
#
loop_
_entity_poly.entity_id
_entity_poly.type
_entity_poly.pdbx_seq_one_letter_code
_entity_poly.pdbx_strand_id
1 'polypeptide(L)'
;MDNPRPSADPIVTPWAERFPVHGSRYKLGNTIHSWYHPKYPNIDDPKYYDQDPDPVINVHPHIYADIDRMLYSEEVQSSELWGASTWQTAIFNRYVRFSSATGFISGGHRLPTEAELPSFRIPPRASSLGGRRTLPQITTANAERDYEVYRNERIKVDETQWLDFLRKDRWFDWIEVIPDFTDGPYPAEDARVWSIDDPEVWDVLSVSLELANRFLQALIEDEHQGVSEEMPILDPSLRTMLYGRWEYWSQFIDIFGRPPSRDASVLLDHPTEIMIARKRNYSVGQWEFDNAHAVSISPPVVADGSKPYTTIIVINILKLHALKNTDLALSERCALQVDLGITIVHELMHALLYARFTNDDYPGTFISRRRSGRCPEEPFLNGDGIAEAGHFMEQTFFGGEFELDPSHPLPTYRYPPALVQLFKRWPYPTYTQRPSAPRSDHLKPDFIQVVDHVPSTWTSKMLSEAFWRDIRYPAKSENFFHRNAIFILRNPVTPLYSERHLTGTVTEVIDPATLPYKYDEEELVIVPSAEIADPECSSEDASDDWYSSPWCNHPERQWYDSFVIHFMRKDLLSSLKLANRLVECVDLIADLDSFLTGLPPQEDAEGFNWAWFCIGLLMLASLPIPSVRRLEVTREATATQWYSEHMPGRQAAMAGHHHTVFASQDHGPNEKKRVLYRDFFNPFRQEGRPFVDVTHFDYLNLVDDVIRELARREAEIHFKFLDAIIIAKAEILADRQTIARCYPGRAHKRRWASRWFFKLPVYDPGMCAVEDGQWRRIRKSFGRVDLRAEYSRGNA
;
A
#
# COMPACT_ATOMS: atom_id res chain seq x y z
N MET A 1 23.48 20.50 -38.51
CA MET A 1 23.36 19.36 -37.58
C MET A 1 21.88 19.09 -37.49
N ASP A 2 21.42 18.07 -38.21
CA ASP A 2 20.01 17.71 -38.22
C ASP A 2 19.64 17.12 -36.86
N ASN A 3 18.62 17.69 -36.21
CA ASN A 3 18.09 17.13 -34.97
C ASN A 3 17.68 15.67 -35.24
N PRO A 4 18.13 14.69 -34.43
CA PRO A 4 17.67 13.33 -34.57
C PRO A 4 16.14 13.34 -34.41
N ARG A 5 15.46 12.65 -35.34
CA ARG A 5 14.00 12.48 -35.29
C ARG A 5 13.61 12.00 -33.88
N PRO A 6 12.49 12.47 -33.31
CA PRO A 6 12.01 11.98 -32.03
C PRO A 6 11.94 10.45 -32.09
N SER A 7 12.56 9.77 -31.12
CA SER A 7 12.50 8.32 -30.99
C SER A 7 11.03 7.91 -30.95
N ALA A 8 10.65 6.85 -31.68
CA ALA A 8 9.31 6.29 -31.59
C ALA A 8 8.88 6.17 -30.12
N ASP A 9 7.61 6.48 -29.85
CA ASP A 9 7.07 6.37 -28.49
C ASP A 9 7.38 4.99 -27.90
N PRO A 10 7.72 4.91 -26.60
CA PRO A 10 8.03 3.64 -25.98
C PRO A 10 6.82 2.70 -26.07
N ILE A 11 7.08 1.44 -26.38
CA ILE A 11 6.06 0.38 -26.37
C ILE A 11 5.75 0.08 -24.90
N VAL A 12 4.49 0.16 -24.47
CA VAL A 12 4.11 -0.18 -23.10
C VAL A 12 3.51 -1.60 -23.12
N THR A 13 3.98 -2.50 -22.25
CA THR A 13 3.40 -3.86 -22.19
C THR A 13 2.02 -3.87 -21.55
N PRO A 14 1.18 -4.90 -21.80
CA PRO A 14 -0.15 -4.99 -21.20
C PRO A 14 -0.14 -4.84 -19.68
N TRP A 15 0.82 -5.47 -19.00
CA TRP A 15 0.99 -5.30 -17.55
C TRP A 15 1.42 -3.90 -17.14
N ALA A 16 2.36 -3.29 -17.85
CA ALA A 16 2.76 -1.92 -17.57
C ALA A 16 1.62 -0.94 -17.79
N GLU A 17 0.77 -1.16 -18.81
CA GLU A 17 -0.42 -0.35 -19.08
C GLU A 17 -1.47 -0.51 -17.98
N ARG A 18 -1.72 -1.75 -17.55
CA ARG A 18 -2.67 -2.10 -16.49
C ARG A 18 -2.24 -1.57 -15.11
N PHE A 19 -0.95 -1.63 -14.79
CA PHE A 19 -0.37 -1.19 -13.53
C PHE A 19 0.53 0.03 -13.74
N PRO A 20 -0.03 1.25 -13.82
CA PRO A 20 0.72 2.42 -14.22
C PRO A 20 1.63 3.03 -13.16
N VAL A 21 1.84 2.35 -12.03
CA VAL A 21 2.56 2.92 -10.87
C VAL A 21 4.01 3.17 -11.25
N HIS A 22 4.48 4.41 -11.08
CA HIS A 22 5.80 4.84 -11.54
C HIS A 22 6.94 4.01 -10.92
N GLY A 23 6.81 3.58 -9.67
CA GLY A 23 7.78 2.69 -8.99
C GLY A 23 7.71 1.23 -9.44
N SER A 24 6.59 0.83 -10.06
CA SER A 24 6.37 -0.55 -10.53
C SER A 24 6.78 -0.77 -11.98
N ARG A 25 7.39 0.21 -12.66
CA ARG A 25 7.72 0.11 -14.09
C ARG A 25 9.22 0.18 -14.34
N TYR A 26 9.68 -0.58 -15.33
CA TYR A 26 11.06 -0.51 -15.82
C TYR A 26 11.12 -0.52 -17.34
N LYS A 27 12.23 -0.02 -17.89
CA LYS A 27 12.44 0.08 -19.33
C LYS A 27 13.47 -0.95 -19.80
N LEU A 28 13.10 -1.76 -20.79
CA LEU A 28 13.98 -2.68 -21.50
C LEU A 28 13.97 -2.34 -22.99
N GLY A 29 15.08 -1.79 -23.50
CA GLY A 29 15.13 -1.29 -24.88
C GLY A 29 14.14 -0.14 -25.10
N ASN A 30 13.20 -0.29 -26.03
CA ASN A 30 12.11 0.67 -26.24
C ASN A 30 10.80 0.26 -25.54
N THR A 31 10.81 -0.80 -24.73
CA THR A 31 9.61 -1.35 -24.10
C THR A 31 9.58 -1.01 -22.60
N ILE A 32 8.43 -0.59 -22.09
CA ILE A 32 8.15 -0.35 -20.66
C ILE A 32 7.37 -1.55 -20.13
N HIS A 33 7.92 -2.21 -19.11
CA HIS A 33 7.35 -3.38 -18.43
C HIS A 33 6.91 -3.03 -17.00
N SER A 34 6.09 -3.91 -16.41
CA SER A 34 5.73 -3.86 -14.98
C SER A 34 6.59 -4.82 -14.17
N TRP A 35 6.95 -4.45 -12.95
CA TRP A 35 7.56 -5.30 -11.94
C TRP A 35 6.56 -6.31 -11.37
N TYR A 36 5.25 -6.09 -11.55
CA TYR A 36 4.23 -7.08 -11.26
C TYR A 36 4.10 -8.16 -12.35
N HIS A 37 4.77 -8.02 -13.50
CA HIS A 37 4.73 -9.09 -14.52
C HIS A 37 5.64 -10.25 -14.06
N PRO A 38 5.10 -11.45 -13.75
CA PRO A 38 5.94 -12.55 -13.32
C PRO A 38 6.76 -13.05 -14.51
N LYS A 39 8.09 -13.05 -14.33
CA LYS A 39 9.05 -13.48 -15.36
C LYS A 39 9.40 -14.95 -15.26
N TYR A 40 9.39 -15.50 -14.04
CA TYR A 40 9.72 -16.89 -13.77
C TYR A 40 8.78 -17.39 -12.68
N PRO A 41 7.80 -18.25 -13.01
CA PRO A 41 7.49 -18.67 -14.37
C PRO A 41 6.90 -17.52 -15.21
N ASN A 42 7.21 -17.51 -16.51
CA ASN A 42 6.69 -16.49 -17.43
C ASN A 42 5.26 -16.82 -17.84
N ILE A 43 4.38 -15.82 -17.86
CA ILE A 43 2.98 -15.97 -18.29
C ILE A 43 2.66 -15.31 -19.64
N ASP A 44 3.64 -15.00 -20.51
CA ASP A 44 3.45 -14.38 -21.84
C ASP A 44 2.80 -12.98 -21.85
N ASP A 45 2.94 -12.23 -20.75
CA ASP A 45 2.47 -10.84 -20.56
C ASP A 45 0.96 -10.67 -20.88
N PRO A 46 0.07 -11.56 -20.37
CA PRO A 46 -1.34 -11.52 -20.70
C PRO A 46 -1.97 -10.34 -19.98
N LYS A 47 -2.96 -9.70 -20.61
CA LYS A 47 -3.66 -8.57 -19.98
C LYS A 47 -4.27 -8.98 -18.62
N TYR A 48 -4.70 -10.22 -18.46
CA TYR A 48 -5.34 -10.78 -17.25
C TYR A 48 -4.52 -11.95 -16.70
N TYR A 49 -4.75 -12.38 -15.44
CA TYR A 49 -3.99 -13.48 -14.82
C TYR A 49 -4.47 -14.87 -15.27
N ASP A 50 -4.77 -15.03 -16.56
CA ASP A 50 -5.54 -16.15 -17.10
C ASP A 50 -4.71 -17.27 -17.71
N GLN A 51 -3.39 -17.19 -17.57
CA GLN A 51 -2.47 -18.20 -18.03
C GLN A 51 -1.82 -18.88 -16.83
N ASP A 52 -2.03 -20.19 -16.74
CA ASP A 52 -1.16 -21.00 -15.90
C ASP A 52 0.26 -20.88 -16.48
N PRO A 53 1.28 -20.70 -15.62
CA PRO A 53 2.65 -20.64 -16.09
C PRO A 53 2.99 -21.89 -16.90
N ASP A 54 3.60 -21.72 -18.09
CA ASP A 54 4.03 -22.85 -18.89
C ASP A 54 5.21 -23.54 -18.18
N PRO A 55 5.05 -24.79 -17.69
CA PRO A 55 6.10 -25.48 -16.94
C PRO A 55 7.30 -25.88 -17.82
N VAL A 56 7.19 -25.76 -19.15
CA VAL A 56 8.21 -26.14 -20.14
C VAL A 56 8.91 -24.91 -20.71
N ILE A 57 8.19 -23.80 -20.86
CA ILE A 57 8.67 -22.58 -21.53
C ILE A 57 9.14 -21.54 -20.49
N ASN A 58 10.43 -21.58 -20.15
CA ASN A 58 11.16 -20.61 -19.31
C ASN A 58 11.05 -20.79 -17.79
N VAL A 59 11.41 -21.96 -17.28
CA VAL A 59 11.49 -22.18 -15.82
C VAL A 59 12.71 -21.49 -15.20
N HIS A 60 13.76 -21.18 -15.97
CA HIS A 60 15.01 -20.65 -15.43
C HIS A 60 15.58 -19.47 -16.23
N PRO A 61 16.05 -18.42 -15.54
CA PRO A 61 16.79 -17.33 -16.18
C PRO A 61 18.10 -17.84 -16.80
N HIS A 62 18.41 -17.40 -18.02
CA HIS A 62 19.58 -17.89 -18.77
C HIS A 62 20.81 -16.97 -18.67
N ILE A 63 20.62 -15.72 -18.26
CA ILE A 63 21.69 -14.74 -18.07
C ILE A 63 21.47 -14.00 -16.74
N TYR A 64 22.54 -13.46 -16.14
CA TYR A 64 22.42 -12.75 -14.87
C TYR A 64 21.48 -11.54 -14.92
N ALA A 65 21.33 -10.89 -16.08
CA ALA A 65 20.35 -9.82 -16.26
C ALA A 65 18.89 -10.31 -16.10
N ASP A 66 18.63 -11.60 -16.35
CA ASP A 66 17.32 -12.20 -16.15
C ASP A 66 17.12 -12.57 -14.68
N ILE A 67 18.18 -13.07 -14.02
CA ILE A 67 18.20 -13.33 -12.57
C ILE A 67 17.96 -12.03 -11.78
N ASP A 68 18.67 -10.95 -12.12
CA ASP A 68 18.50 -9.59 -11.55
C ASP A 68 17.03 -9.17 -11.58
N ARG A 69 16.43 -9.32 -12.76
CA ARG A 69 15.06 -8.91 -12.99
C ARG A 69 14.07 -9.82 -12.27
N MET A 70 14.33 -11.12 -12.24
CA MET A 70 13.53 -12.10 -11.52
C MET A 70 13.51 -11.77 -10.03
N LEU A 71 14.68 -11.78 -9.38
CA LEU A 71 14.81 -11.58 -7.93
C LEU A 71 14.35 -10.19 -7.51
N TYR A 72 14.65 -9.15 -8.31
CA TYR A 72 14.12 -7.81 -8.03
C TYR A 72 12.59 -7.75 -8.21
N SER A 73 12.03 -8.40 -9.25
CA SER A 73 10.58 -8.44 -9.43
C SER A 73 9.88 -9.23 -8.32
N GLU A 74 10.46 -10.33 -7.87
CA GLU A 74 9.95 -11.16 -6.77
C GLU A 74 10.04 -10.41 -5.44
N GLU A 75 11.13 -9.68 -5.18
CA GLU A 75 11.26 -8.82 -4.00
C GLU A 75 10.21 -7.70 -4.03
N VAL A 76 10.02 -7.02 -5.17
CA VAL A 76 8.97 -6.00 -5.34
C VAL A 76 7.59 -6.59 -5.11
N GLN A 77 7.30 -7.75 -5.71
CA GLN A 77 6.02 -8.44 -5.55
C GLN A 77 5.80 -8.90 -4.11
N SER A 78 6.79 -9.52 -3.48
CA SER A 78 6.75 -9.92 -2.07
C SER A 78 6.54 -8.73 -1.15
N SER A 79 7.21 -7.61 -1.41
CA SER A 79 7.07 -6.39 -0.63
C SER A 79 5.70 -5.71 -0.79
N GLU A 80 5.15 -5.69 -2.01
CA GLU A 80 3.90 -4.99 -2.35
C GLU A 80 2.66 -5.89 -2.27
N LEU A 81 2.80 -7.22 -2.27
CA LEU A 81 1.71 -8.21 -2.24
C LEU A 81 1.84 -9.15 -1.03
N TRP A 82 2.61 -8.72 -0.04
CA TRP A 82 2.78 -9.39 1.25
C TRP A 82 3.21 -10.86 1.10
N GLY A 83 4.40 -11.09 0.57
CA GLY A 83 4.95 -12.43 0.37
C GLY A 83 4.38 -13.20 -0.83
N ALA A 84 3.27 -12.74 -1.45
CA ALA A 84 2.77 -13.36 -2.66
C ALA A 84 3.52 -12.88 -3.91
N SER A 85 3.86 -13.82 -4.78
CA SER A 85 4.20 -13.54 -6.16
C SER A 85 2.93 -13.29 -6.97
N THR A 86 3.03 -12.50 -8.03
CA THR A 86 1.87 -12.15 -8.86
C THR A 86 1.23 -13.36 -9.55
N TRP A 87 2.01 -14.39 -9.88
CA TRP A 87 1.43 -15.64 -10.41
C TRP A 87 0.64 -16.41 -9.34
N GLN A 88 1.00 -16.29 -8.05
CA GLN A 88 0.23 -16.86 -6.94
C GLN A 88 -1.07 -16.08 -6.73
N THR A 89 -1.05 -14.76 -6.92
CA THR A 89 -2.28 -13.96 -6.79
C THR A 89 -3.33 -14.27 -7.84
N ALA A 90 -2.93 -14.83 -9.00
CA ALA A 90 -3.85 -15.34 -9.99
C ALA A 90 -4.81 -16.40 -9.40
N ILE A 91 -4.31 -17.25 -8.49
CA ILE A 91 -5.08 -18.32 -7.86
C ILE A 91 -6.22 -17.73 -7.00
N PHE A 92 -5.94 -16.65 -6.27
CA PHE A 92 -6.96 -15.95 -5.47
C PHE A 92 -8.06 -15.32 -6.30
N ASN A 93 -7.76 -14.94 -7.54
CA ASN A 93 -8.66 -14.21 -8.41
C ASN A 93 -9.31 -15.07 -9.50
N ARG A 94 -8.89 -16.34 -9.64
CA ARG A 94 -9.24 -17.24 -10.75
C ARG A 94 -10.75 -17.42 -10.90
N TYR A 95 -11.46 -17.52 -9.78
CA TYR A 95 -12.88 -17.82 -9.75
C TYR A 95 -13.67 -16.86 -8.88
N VAL A 96 -14.88 -16.57 -9.33
CA VAL A 96 -15.93 -15.96 -8.50
C VAL A 96 -17.13 -16.89 -8.46
N ARG A 97 -17.91 -16.78 -7.40
CA ARG A 97 -19.12 -17.58 -7.21
C ARG A 97 -20.17 -16.76 -6.47
N PHE A 98 -21.27 -16.48 -7.15
CA PHE A 98 -22.40 -15.76 -6.56
C PHE A 98 -23.40 -16.74 -5.95
N SER A 99 -23.75 -17.83 -6.63
CA SER A 99 -24.70 -18.81 -6.11
C SER A 99 -24.30 -20.24 -6.41
N SER A 100 -24.93 -21.20 -5.73
CA SER A 100 -24.80 -22.62 -6.08
C SER A 100 -25.42 -22.95 -7.44
N ALA A 101 -26.34 -22.12 -7.94
CA ALA A 101 -27.03 -22.33 -9.22
C ALA A 101 -26.15 -21.98 -10.42
N THR A 102 -25.36 -20.90 -10.33
CA THR A 102 -24.36 -20.55 -11.35
C THR A 102 -23.07 -21.32 -11.22
N GLY A 103 -22.73 -21.74 -10.00
CA GLY A 103 -21.45 -22.39 -9.72
C GLY A 103 -20.29 -21.41 -9.86
N PHE A 104 -19.09 -21.97 -10.06
CA PHE A 104 -17.92 -21.15 -10.33
C PHE A 104 -17.94 -20.62 -11.75
N ILE A 105 -17.72 -19.32 -11.87
CA ILE A 105 -17.43 -18.66 -13.14
C ILE A 105 -16.05 -18.03 -13.05
N SER A 106 -15.53 -17.67 -14.21
CA SER A 106 -14.24 -17.03 -14.28
C SER A 106 -14.26 -15.66 -13.59
N GLY A 107 -13.23 -15.36 -12.80
CA GLY A 107 -13.00 -14.03 -12.24
C GLY A 107 -12.59 -12.97 -13.27
N GLY A 108 -12.67 -13.24 -14.57
CA GLY A 108 -12.13 -12.38 -15.65
C GLY A 108 -10.96 -13.02 -16.42
N HIS A 109 -10.80 -14.33 -16.24
CA HIS A 109 -9.89 -15.23 -16.93
C HIS A 109 -10.60 -15.93 -18.11
N ARG A 110 -9.87 -16.49 -19.08
CA ARG A 110 -10.48 -17.46 -20.00
C ARG A 110 -10.99 -18.67 -19.20
N LEU A 111 -12.13 -19.23 -19.61
CA LEU A 111 -12.52 -20.56 -19.16
C LEU A 111 -11.38 -21.54 -19.48
N PRO A 112 -11.03 -22.46 -18.58
CA PRO A 112 -10.17 -23.59 -18.93
C PRO A 112 -10.70 -24.24 -20.20
N THR A 113 -9.81 -24.82 -21.00
CA THR A 113 -10.30 -25.67 -22.10
C THR A 113 -11.21 -26.77 -21.52
N GLU A 114 -12.23 -27.24 -22.25
CA GLU A 114 -13.22 -28.23 -21.74
C GLU A 114 -12.58 -29.49 -21.10
N ALA A 115 -11.30 -29.74 -21.36
CA ALA A 115 -10.51 -30.84 -20.80
C ALA A 115 -10.00 -30.62 -19.36
N GLU A 116 -9.97 -29.39 -18.85
CA GLU A 116 -9.34 -29.02 -17.56
C GLU A 116 -10.35 -28.77 -16.43
N LEU A 117 -11.65 -28.79 -16.73
CA LEU A 117 -12.66 -28.75 -15.68
C LEU A 117 -12.68 -30.14 -15.01
N PRO A 118 -12.42 -30.26 -13.69
CA PRO A 118 -12.88 -31.43 -12.94
C PRO A 118 -14.37 -31.56 -13.24
N SER A 119 -14.92 -32.78 -13.26
CA SER A 119 -16.27 -33.13 -13.73
C SER A 119 -17.43 -32.40 -13.01
N PHE A 120 -17.47 -31.08 -13.11
CA PHE A 120 -18.46 -30.18 -12.57
C PHE A 120 -19.47 -29.97 -13.68
N ARG A 121 -20.66 -30.54 -13.47
CA ARG A 121 -21.80 -30.34 -14.34
C ARG A 121 -22.21 -28.87 -14.28
N ILE A 122 -21.62 -28.03 -15.11
CA ILE A 122 -22.33 -26.86 -15.60
C ILE A 122 -23.57 -27.43 -16.31
N PRO A 123 -24.80 -27.12 -15.89
CA PRO A 123 -25.99 -27.62 -16.57
C PRO A 123 -25.90 -27.21 -18.04
N PRO A 124 -26.03 -28.14 -19.00
CA PRO A 124 -25.98 -27.77 -20.41
C PRO A 124 -27.16 -26.86 -20.71
N ARG A 125 -26.92 -25.56 -20.91
CA ARG A 125 -27.93 -24.68 -21.50
C ARG A 125 -28.06 -25.01 -22.97
N ALA A 126 -29.30 -25.13 -23.40
CA ALA A 126 -29.70 -25.59 -24.72
C ALA A 126 -28.86 -24.95 -25.84
N SER A 127 -28.17 -25.83 -26.54
CA SER A 127 -27.57 -25.61 -27.85
C SER A 127 -28.45 -24.72 -28.74
N SER A 128 -27.90 -23.60 -29.20
CA SER A 128 -28.20 -23.11 -30.54
C SER A 128 -27.06 -22.23 -31.05
N LEU A 129 -26.47 -22.71 -32.15
CA LEU A 129 -25.77 -22.00 -33.23
C LEU A 129 -24.33 -22.46 -33.43
N GLY A 130 -24.21 -23.47 -34.31
CA GLY A 130 -22.97 -23.84 -34.95
C GLY A 130 -22.43 -22.71 -35.81
N GLY A 131 -21.33 -22.12 -35.35
CA GLY A 131 -20.47 -21.22 -36.11
C GLY A 131 -19.10 -21.22 -35.45
N ARG A 132 -18.04 -21.52 -36.22
CA ARG A 132 -16.65 -21.38 -35.76
C ARG A 132 -16.40 -19.92 -35.40
N ARG A 133 -16.48 -19.57 -34.11
CA ARG A 133 -16.04 -18.27 -33.59
C ARG A 133 -14.53 -18.27 -33.45
N THR A 134 -13.89 -17.13 -33.73
CA THR A 134 -12.46 -16.95 -33.47
C THR A 134 -12.21 -16.80 -31.96
N LEU A 135 -11.01 -17.11 -31.48
CA LEU A 135 -10.63 -17.01 -30.06
C LEU A 135 -11.00 -15.64 -29.42
N PRO A 136 -10.80 -14.49 -30.09
CA PRO A 136 -11.21 -13.18 -29.58
C PRO A 136 -12.74 -13.01 -29.44
N GLN A 137 -13.53 -13.64 -30.32
CA GLN A 137 -15.00 -13.59 -30.26
C GLN A 137 -15.55 -14.46 -29.13
N ILE A 138 -14.84 -15.52 -28.74
CA ILE A 138 -15.21 -16.38 -27.60
C ILE A 138 -14.90 -15.65 -26.28
N THR A 139 -13.76 -14.96 -26.20
CA THR A 139 -13.37 -14.20 -24.99
C THR A 139 -14.33 -13.05 -24.67
N THR A 140 -14.70 -12.24 -25.66
CA THR A 140 -15.63 -11.12 -25.43
C THR A 140 -17.02 -11.61 -25.03
N ALA A 141 -17.51 -12.67 -25.68
CA ALA A 141 -18.81 -13.26 -25.34
C ALA A 141 -18.84 -13.88 -23.92
N ASN A 142 -17.73 -14.43 -23.44
CA ASN A 142 -17.63 -14.95 -22.07
C ASN A 142 -17.55 -13.82 -21.04
N ALA A 143 -16.76 -12.77 -21.29
CA ALA A 143 -16.68 -11.62 -20.39
C ALA A 143 -18.03 -10.89 -20.25
N GLU A 144 -18.75 -10.70 -21.37
CA GLU A 144 -20.12 -10.16 -21.34
C GLU A 144 -21.08 -11.06 -20.54
N ARG A 145 -21.03 -12.37 -20.77
CA ARG A 145 -21.83 -13.36 -20.02
C ARG A 145 -21.52 -13.34 -18.52
N ASP A 146 -20.25 -13.33 -18.14
CA ASP A 146 -19.84 -13.37 -16.73
C ASP A 146 -20.23 -12.07 -16.03
N TYR A 147 -20.12 -10.93 -16.73
CA TYR A 147 -20.62 -9.65 -16.24
C TYR A 147 -22.16 -9.61 -16.12
N GLU A 148 -22.89 -10.26 -17.02
CA GLU A 148 -24.34 -10.45 -16.89
C GLU A 148 -24.69 -11.29 -15.66
N VAL A 149 -23.92 -12.35 -15.36
CA VAL A 149 -24.11 -13.14 -14.13
C VAL A 149 -23.93 -12.25 -12.91
N TYR A 150 -22.87 -11.44 -12.86
CA TYR A 150 -22.68 -10.48 -11.77
C TYR A 150 -23.85 -9.51 -11.64
N ARG A 151 -24.33 -8.88 -12.73
CA ARG A 151 -25.49 -7.97 -12.66
C ARG A 151 -26.76 -8.68 -12.18
N ASN A 152 -26.96 -9.93 -12.59
CA ASN A 152 -28.16 -10.70 -12.27
C ASN A 152 -28.15 -11.31 -10.87
N GLU A 153 -27.00 -11.73 -10.35
CA GLU A 153 -26.90 -12.42 -9.06
C GLU A 153 -26.35 -11.56 -7.93
N ARG A 154 -25.72 -10.42 -8.24
CA ARG A 154 -25.32 -9.47 -7.20
C ARG A 154 -26.52 -8.97 -6.40
N ILE A 155 -26.23 -8.49 -5.19
CA ILE A 155 -27.16 -7.84 -4.29
C ILE A 155 -28.04 -6.84 -5.04
N LYS A 156 -29.33 -6.86 -4.73
CA LYS A 156 -30.29 -5.91 -5.29
C LYS A 156 -30.36 -4.68 -4.42
N VAL A 157 -30.12 -3.53 -5.04
CA VAL A 157 -30.27 -2.23 -4.40
C VAL A 157 -31.74 -2.01 -4.09
N ASP A 158 -32.07 -1.85 -2.81
CA ASP A 158 -33.37 -1.42 -2.33
C ASP A 158 -33.21 -0.19 -1.44
N GLU A 159 -33.19 0.99 -2.08
CA GLU A 159 -33.01 2.27 -1.40
C GLU A 159 -34.09 2.55 -0.34
N THR A 160 -35.22 1.83 -0.36
CA THR A 160 -36.31 2.00 0.62
C THR A 160 -36.01 1.35 1.96
N GLN A 161 -35.04 0.42 2.00
CA GLN A 161 -34.60 -0.26 3.21
C GLN A 161 -33.32 0.34 3.79
N TRP A 162 -32.75 1.35 3.13
CA TRP A 162 -31.52 1.98 3.59
C TRP A 162 -31.75 2.74 4.88
N LEU A 163 -30.75 2.67 5.77
CA LEU A 163 -30.64 3.59 6.89
C LEU A 163 -30.67 5.04 6.38
N ASP A 164 -31.34 5.93 7.12
CA ASP A 164 -31.65 7.30 6.66
C ASP A 164 -30.43 8.12 6.24
N PHE A 165 -29.25 7.80 6.76
CA PHE A 165 -27.99 8.46 6.45
C PHE A 165 -27.28 7.91 5.20
N LEU A 166 -27.70 6.76 4.65
CA LEU A 166 -27.18 6.20 3.40
C LEU A 166 -28.01 6.61 2.17
N ARG A 167 -29.22 7.14 2.38
CA ARG A 167 -30.12 7.58 1.31
C ARG A 167 -29.45 8.54 0.33
N LYS A 168 -29.88 8.47 -0.94
CA LYS A 168 -29.35 9.29 -2.02
C LYS A 168 -29.36 10.80 -1.73
N ASP A 169 -30.39 11.30 -1.07
CA ASP A 169 -30.52 12.72 -0.69
C ASP A 169 -29.54 13.17 0.40
N ARG A 170 -28.69 12.27 0.92
CA ARG A 170 -27.59 12.58 1.85
C ARG A 170 -26.24 12.75 1.18
N TRP A 171 -26.14 12.48 -0.13
CA TRP A 171 -24.89 12.53 -0.86
C TRP A 171 -24.74 13.82 -1.66
N PHE A 172 -23.49 14.25 -1.82
CA PHE A 172 -23.09 15.47 -2.51
C PHE A 172 -22.26 15.11 -3.74
N ASP A 173 -22.38 15.93 -4.77
CA ASP A 173 -21.53 15.88 -5.95
C ASP A 173 -20.13 16.34 -5.56
N TRP A 174 -19.10 15.64 -6.04
CA TRP A 174 -17.71 15.99 -5.81
C TRP A 174 -17.14 16.71 -7.03
N ILE A 175 -16.58 17.90 -6.83
CA ILE A 175 -15.97 18.70 -7.89
C ILE A 175 -14.46 18.71 -7.65
N GLU A 176 -13.73 18.10 -8.58
CA GLU A 176 -12.28 18.15 -8.58
C GLU A 176 -11.83 19.55 -9.02
N VAL A 177 -11.58 20.42 -8.03
CA VAL A 177 -10.98 21.74 -8.26
C VAL A 177 -9.47 21.55 -8.21
N ILE A 178 -8.81 21.47 -9.37
CA ILE A 178 -7.34 21.45 -9.46
C ILE A 178 -6.84 22.89 -9.53
N PRO A 179 -6.29 23.49 -8.45
CA PRO A 179 -5.75 24.83 -8.52
C PRO A 179 -4.42 24.77 -9.31
N ASP A 180 -4.42 25.31 -10.52
CA ASP A 180 -3.23 25.77 -11.25
C ASP A 180 -2.08 24.75 -11.44
N PHE A 181 -2.35 23.55 -11.96
CA PHE A 181 -1.31 22.80 -12.69
C PHE A 181 -1.04 23.45 -14.05
N THR A 182 -0.47 24.66 -14.06
CA THR A 182 -0.12 25.39 -15.28
C THR A 182 1.15 24.85 -15.97
N ASP A 183 1.94 24.01 -15.28
CA ASP A 183 3.21 23.46 -15.79
C ASP A 183 3.20 21.92 -16.02
N GLY A 184 2.05 21.25 -15.85
CA GLY A 184 1.89 19.83 -16.13
C GLY A 184 1.41 19.56 -17.57
N PRO A 185 1.68 18.38 -18.16
CA PRO A 185 1.23 18.03 -19.52
C PRO A 185 -0.29 17.82 -19.65
N TYR A 186 -1.07 18.10 -18.60
CA TYR A 186 -2.52 17.90 -18.58
C TYR A 186 -3.20 19.27 -18.57
N PRO A 187 -4.02 19.61 -19.59
CA PRO A 187 -4.69 20.89 -19.67
C PRO A 187 -5.66 21.09 -18.50
N ALA A 188 -5.68 22.30 -17.95
CA ALA A 188 -6.54 22.74 -16.84
C ALA A 188 -8.05 22.80 -17.17
N GLU A 189 -8.50 22.16 -18.26
CA GLU A 189 -9.81 22.42 -18.86
C GLU A 189 -10.96 21.52 -18.37
N ASP A 190 -10.70 20.46 -17.59
CA ASP A 190 -11.76 19.59 -17.09
C ASP A 190 -11.76 19.51 -15.56
N ALA A 191 -12.41 20.47 -14.88
CA ALA A 191 -12.89 20.21 -13.52
C ALA A 191 -13.81 18.98 -13.60
N ARG A 192 -13.36 17.83 -13.09
CA ARG A 192 -14.15 16.60 -13.15
C ARG A 192 -15.23 16.67 -12.09
N VAL A 193 -16.46 16.89 -12.53
CA VAL A 193 -17.66 16.82 -11.68
C VAL A 193 -18.11 15.36 -11.60
N TRP A 194 -18.11 14.81 -10.39
CA TRP A 194 -18.66 13.51 -10.08
C TRP A 194 -19.99 13.70 -9.39
N SER A 195 -21.06 13.63 -10.19
CA SER A 195 -22.41 13.84 -9.68
C SER A 195 -23.07 12.53 -9.28
N ILE A 196 -23.74 12.51 -8.14
CA ILE A 196 -24.58 11.38 -7.72
C ILE A 196 -25.88 11.28 -8.54
N ASP A 197 -26.21 12.33 -9.30
CA ASP A 197 -27.29 12.30 -10.27
C ASP A 197 -26.87 11.68 -11.61
N ASP A 198 -25.57 11.48 -11.86
CA ASP A 198 -25.10 10.67 -12.98
C ASP A 198 -25.48 9.20 -12.75
N PRO A 199 -26.33 8.59 -13.60
CA PRO A 199 -26.72 7.19 -13.46
C PRO A 199 -25.54 6.23 -13.47
N GLU A 200 -24.44 6.54 -14.15
CA GLU A 200 -23.26 5.66 -14.19
C GLU A 200 -22.49 5.67 -12.86
N VAL A 201 -22.39 6.84 -12.22
CA VAL A 201 -21.78 6.96 -10.88
C VAL A 201 -22.67 6.27 -9.86
N TRP A 202 -23.98 6.51 -9.92
CA TRP A 202 -24.95 5.94 -8.98
C TRP A 202 -25.11 4.42 -9.15
N ASP A 203 -25.09 3.85 -10.36
CA ASP A 203 -25.17 2.38 -10.60
C ASP A 203 -24.04 1.63 -9.89
N VAL A 204 -22.86 2.25 -9.78
CA VAL A 204 -21.72 1.69 -9.06
C VAL A 204 -21.82 1.98 -7.56
N LEU A 205 -22.01 3.24 -7.17
CA LEU A 205 -21.99 3.65 -5.77
C LEU A 205 -23.12 3.00 -4.95
N SER A 206 -24.34 2.93 -5.52
CA SER A 206 -25.51 2.36 -4.84
C SER A 206 -25.33 0.89 -4.44
N VAL A 207 -24.52 0.12 -5.17
CA VAL A 207 -24.20 -1.27 -4.82
C VAL A 207 -23.30 -1.33 -3.58
N SER A 208 -22.30 -0.44 -3.45
CA SER A 208 -21.49 -0.37 -2.23
C SER A 208 -22.28 0.18 -1.05
N LEU A 209 -23.22 1.10 -1.28
CA LEU A 209 -24.12 1.60 -0.24
C LEU A 209 -25.09 0.52 0.25
N GLU A 210 -25.66 -0.26 -0.66
CA GLU A 210 -26.47 -1.43 -0.31
C GLU A 210 -25.66 -2.43 0.51
N LEU A 211 -24.40 -2.69 0.13
CA LEU A 211 -23.53 -3.58 0.89
C LEU A 211 -23.21 -3.02 2.28
N ALA A 212 -22.86 -1.74 2.40
CA ALA A 212 -22.61 -1.06 3.67
C ALA A 212 -23.88 -1.08 4.56
N ASN A 213 -25.05 -0.86 3.97
CA ASN A 213 -26.34 -0.96 4.66
C ASN A 213 -26.53 -2.37 5.24
N ARG A 214 -26.27 -3.42 4.45
CA ARG A 214 -26.40 -4.82 4.91
C ARG A 214 -25.37 -5.19 5.97
N PHE A 215 -24.13 -4.69 5.88
CA PHE A 215 -23.15 -4.85 6.96
C PHE A 215 -23.68 -4.25 8.26
N LEU A 216 -24.13 -3.00 8.23
CA LEU A 216 -24.67 -2.32 9.41
C LEU A 216 -25.94 -3.02 9.92
N GLN A 217 -26.89 -3.39 9.06
CA GLN A 217 -28.09 -4.11 9.45
C GLN A 217 -27.78 -5.46 10.09
N ALA A 218 -26.88 -6.26 9.52
CA ALA A 218 -26.47 -7.52 10.13
C ALA A 218 -25.86 -7.28 11.52
N LEU A 219 -24.97 -6.29 11.66
CA LEU A 219 -24.39 -5.95 12.97
C LEU A 219 -25.46 -5.50 13.99
N ILE A 220 -26.52 -4.83 13.52
CA ILE A 220 -27.70 -4.45 14.32
C ILE A 220 -28.53 -5.65 14.73
N GLU A 221 -28.90 -6.50 13.77
CA GLU A 221 -29.77 -7.65 13.98
C GLU A 221 -29.09 -8.73 14.82
N ASP A 222 -27.79 -8.91 14.64
CA ASP A 222 -26.98 -9.93 15.33
C ASP A 222 -26.57 -9.48 16.74
N GLU A 223 -26.96 -8.28 17.18
CA GLU A 223 -26.53 -7.65 18.45
C GLU A 223 -25.01 -7.77 18.68
N HIS A 224 -24.22 -7.64 17.62
CA HIS A 224 -22.83 -8.10 17.58
C HIS A 224 -22.03 -7.67 18.82
N GLN A 225 -21.64 -8.63 19.66
CA GLN A 225 -20.99 -8.36 20.94
C GLN A 225 -19.46 -8.28 20.84
N GLY A 226 -18.88 -8.41 19.64
CA GLY A 226 -17.43 -8.49 19.46
C GLY A 226 -16.88 -9.76 20.11
N VAL A 227 -17.12 -10.92 19.50
CA VAL A 227 -16.77 -12.20 20.12
C VAL A 227 -15.31 -12.54 19.90
N SER A 228 -14.55 -12.63 20.98
CA SER A 228 -13.45 -13.58 21.13
C SER A 228 -13.61 -14.28 22.48
N GLU A 229 -13.93 -15.59 22.47
CA GLU A 229 -13.95 -16.43 23.68
C GLU A 229 -12.58 -16.51 24.36
N GLU A 230 -11.50 -16.20 23.64
CA GLU A 230 -10.12 -16.21 24.14
C GLU A 230 -9.71 -14.91 24.84
N MET A 231 -10.48 -13.81 24.68
CA MET A 231 -10.27 -12.54 25.38
C MET A 231 -11.59 -11.95 25.93
N PRO A 232 -12.04 -12.35 27.13
CA PRO A 232 -13.32 -11.93 27.72
C PRO A 232 -13.34 -10.47 28.23
N ILE A 233 -12.43 -9.60 27.77
CA ILE A 233 -12.27 -8.20 28.23
C ILE A 233 -12.74 -7.19 27.16
N LEU A 234 -13.12 -7.63 25.96
CA LEU A 234 -13.62 -6.73 24.92
C LEU A 234 -14.99 -6.12 25.32
N ASP A 235 -14.94 -4.79 25.38
CA ASP A 235 -15.84 -3.80 25.98
C ASP A 235 -17.16 -3.62 25.19
N PRO A 236 -18.27 -3.11 25.76
CA PRO A 236 -19.51 -2.71 25.06
C PRO A 236 -19.32 -1.52 24.10
N SER A 237 -18.10 -1.20 23.70
CA SER A 237 -17.70 -0.02 22.94
C SER A 237 -18.35 0.02 21.56
N LEU A 238 -18.46 -1.12 20.89
CA LEU A 238 -19.18 -1.27 19.63
C LEU A 238 -20.67 -0.96 19.78
N ARG A 239 -21.27 -1.51 20.84
CA ARG A 239 -22.67 -1.24 21.17
C ARG A 239 -22.87 0.20 21.60
N THR A 240 -21.89 0.82 22.24
CA THR A 240 -21.96 2.23 22.61
C THR A 240 -21.77 3.10 21.38
N MET A 241 -20.88 2.78 20.46
CA MET A 241 -20.59 3.52 19.22
C MET A 241 -21.75 3.46 18.22
N LEU A 242 -22.38 2.28 18.07
CA LEU A 242 -23.54 2.08 17.20
C LEU A 242 -24.89 2.34 17.91
N TYR A 243 -25.03 1.96 19.18
CA TYR A 243 -26.27 1.94 19.99
C TYR A 243 -26.14 2.57 21.39
N GLY A 244 -25.48 3.71 21.55
CA GLY A 244 -25.69 4.53 22.76
C GLY A 244 -27.20 4.58 23.08
N ARG A 245 -27.59 4.40 24.36
CA ARG A 245 -28.83 3.75 24.81
C ARG A 245 -30.06 4.65 24.83
N TRP A 246 -31.06 4.40 23.99
CA TRP A 246 -32.34 5.12 23.99
C TRP A 246 -33.25 4.60 25.11
N GLU A 247 -33.93 5.46 25.88
CA GLU A 247 -34.75 5.08 27.05
C GLU A 247 -35.84 6.09 27.41
N TYR A 248 -36.85 5.80 28.23
CA TYR A 248 -37.88 6.75 28.67
C TYR A 248 -37.50 7.57 29.93
N TRP A 249 -37.74 8.88 29.91
CA TRP A 249 -37.45 9.86 30.98
C TRP A 249 -38.07 9.48 32.33
N SER A 250 -39.18 8.75 32.34
CA SER A 250 -39.83 8.28 33.56
C SER A 250 -38.96 7.33 34.41
N GLN A 251 -37.94 6.69 33.83
CA GLN A 251 -37.01 5.81 34.54
C GLN A 251 -35.93 6.55 35.35
N PHE A 252 -35.88 7.86 35.19
CA PHE A 252 -34.78 8.71 35.63
C PHE A 252 -35.26 9.79 36.60
N ILE A 253 -36.46 9.62 37.17
CA ILE A 253 -37.13 10.61 38.02
C ILE A 253 -36.40 10.89 39.34
N ASP A 254 -35.71 9.90 39.92
CA ASP A 254 -34.91 9.98 41.14
C ASP A 254 -33.58 10.71 40.93
N ILE A 255 -32.98 10.57 39.74
CA ILE A 255 -31.71 11.20 39.38
C ILE A 255 -31.91 12.56 38.69
N PHE A 256 -33.01 12.72 37.94
CA PHE A 256 -33.32 13.80 37.00
C PHE A 256 -34.73 14.47 37.16
N GLY A 257 -35.63 13.98 38.02
CA GLY A 257 -36.95 14.60 38.31
C GLY A 257 -38.12 14.12 37.43
N ARG A 258 -39.37 14.52 37.78
CA ARG A 258 -40.59 14.07 37.05
C ARG A 258 -40.51 14.36 35.55
N PRO A 259 -41.07 13.46 34.70
CA PRO A 259 -40.90 13.57 33.26
C PRO A 259 -41.71 14.76 32.72
N PRO A 260 -41.17 15.45 31.72
CA PRO A 260 -41.81 16.62 31.14
C PRO A 260 -43.06 16.28 30.30
N SER A 261 -43.18 15.06 29.78
CA SER A 261 -44.39 14.52 29.13
C SER A 261 -44.56 13.02 29.43
N ARG A 262 -45.71 12.42 29.07
CA ARG A 262 -46.08 11.03 29.43
C ARG A 262 -45.25 9.95 28.70
N ASP A 263 -44.63 10.31 27.57
CA ASP A 263 -43.96 9.37 26.63
C ASP A 263 -42.50 9.80 26.32
N ALA A 264 -41.92 10.69 27.14
CA ALA A 264 -40.59 11.25 26.89
C ALA A 264 -39.47 10.21 26.98
N SER A 265 -38.45 10.30 26.10
CA SER A 265 -37.24 9.45 26.08
C SER A 265 -35.90 10.21 26.14
N VAL A 266 -34.77 9.51 26.38
CA VAL A 266 -33.39 9.91 26.70
C VAL A 266 -32.39 8.87 26.17
N LEU A 267 -31.37 9.30 25.42
CA LEU A 267 -30.26 8.48 24.92
C LEU A 267 -29.08 8.55 25.92
N LEU A 268 -28.45 7.43 26.32
CA LEU A 268 -27.38 7.37 27.33
C LEU A 268 -26.09 6.82 26.73
N ASP A 269 -25.00 7.50 26.99
CA ASP A 269 -23.66 7.04 26.65
C ASP A 269 -22.90 6.47 27.86
N HIS A 270 -21.78 5.82 27.58
CA HIS A 270 -20.81 5.29 28.55
C HIS A 270 -20.50 6.26 29.72
N PRO A 271 -20.45 7.58 29.48
CA PRO A 271 -20.42 8.62 30.51
C PRO A 271 -21.57 8.81 31.48
N THR A 272 -22.77 8.93 30.92
CA THR A 272 -23.99 9.07 31.71
C THR A 272 -24.21 7.79 32.51
N GLU A 273 -23.69 6.66 32.03
CA GLU A 273 -23.62 5.37 32.73
C GLU A 273 -22.64 5.37 33.91
N ILE A 274 -21.40 5.88 33.75
CA ILE A 274 -20.37 6.00 34.83
C ILE A 274 -20.87 6.80 36.04
N MET A 275 -21.93 7.60 35.89
CA MET A 275 -22.72 8.12 36.99
C MET A 275 -24.08 8.69 36.57
N ILE A 276 -25.24 8.29 37.04
CA ILE A 276 -25.81 7.00 37.38
C ILE A 276 -24.95 6.13 38.32
N ALA A 277 -23.89 5.45 37.85
CA ALA A 277 -22.84 4.88 38.72
C ALA A 277 -22.38 5.75 39.95
N ARG A 278 -21.62 6.86 39.86
CA ARG A 278 -21.17 7.60 41.08
C ARG A 278 -22.30 8.22 41.98
N LYS A 279 -23.55 8.51 41.50
CA LYS A 279 -24.66 9.20 42.24
C LYS A 279 -25.49 8.17 43.00
N ARG A 280 -25.40 6.91 42.58
CA ARG A 280 -25.84 5.68 43.25
C ARG A 280 -24.68 4.96 43.98
N ASN A 281 -23.51 5.61 44.09
CA ASN A 281 -22.29 5.19 44.80
C ASN A 281 -21.52 3.97 44.22
N TYR A 282 -21.31 3.98 42.90
CA TYR A 282 -20.41 3.07 42.16
C TYR A 282 -19.13 3.79 41.68
N SER A 283 -18.08 3.08 41.23
CA SER A 283 -16.73 3.62 40.96
C SER A 283 -16.11 3.26 39.56
N VAL A 284 -15.19 4.12 39.07
CA VAL A 284 -13.99 3.88 38.16
C VAL A 284 -14.22 3.91 36.62
N GLY A 285 -13.27 4.24 35.71
CA GLY A 285 -11.81 4.54 35.75
C GLY A 285 -11.31 5.46 34.62
N GLN A 286 -10.05 5.90 34.72
CA GLN A 286 -9.40 7.02 33.99
C GLN A 286 -8.87 6.65 32.60
N TRP A 287 -9.17 7.49 31.60
CA TRP A 287 -8.46 7.54 30.32
C TRP A 287 -7.18 8.39 30.54
N GLU A 288 -6.05 7.75 30.83
CA GLU A 288 -4.76 8.46 30.95
C GLU A 288 -4.19 8.75 29.55
N PHE A 289 -4.12 10.05 29.22
CA PHE A 289 -3.49 10.60 28.03
C PHE A 289 -2.04 10.98 28.34
N ASP A 290 -1.11 10.66 27.44
CA ASP A 290 -0.03 11.58 27.07
C ASP A 290 0.47 11.28 25.63
N ASN A 291 0.25 12.27 24.77
CA ASN A 291 0.77 12.49 23.40
C ASN A 291 0.40 11.50 22.29
N ALA A 292 -0.64 11.80 21.49
CA ALA A 292 -0.79 11.28 20.13
C ALA A 292 -1.63 12.23 19.25
N HIS A 293 -1.06 12.72 18.15
CA HIS A 293 -1.73 13.62 17.20
C HIS A 293 -2.54 12.86 16.15
N ALA A 294 -3.83 13.19 15.95
CA ALA A 294 -4.65 12.69 14.85
C ALA A 294 -4.91 13.77 13.78
N VAL A 295 -5.04 13.33 12.52
CA VAL A 295 -5.23 14.18 11.35
C VAL A 295 -6.73 14.41 11.17
N SER A 296 -7.16 15.64 11.45
CA SER A 296 -8.52 16.12 11.20
C SER A 296 -8.61 16.65 9.78
N ILE A 297 -9.61 16.22 9.02
CA ILE A 297 -10.19 17.10 8.00
C ILE A 297 -10.94 18.17 8.79
N SER A 298 -10.55 19.43 8.63
CA SER A 298 -11.21 20.56 9.30
C SER A 298 -12.72 20.50 9.06
N PRO A 299 -13.57 20.86 10.04
CA PRO A 299 -15.02 20.84 9.85
C PRO A 299 -15.39 21.65 8.60
N PRO A 300 -16.30 21.13 7.76
CA PRO A 300 -16.62 21.74 6.48
C PRO A 300 -17.02 23.21 6.68
N VAL A 301 -16.42 24.08 5.88
CA VAL A 301 -16.78 25.50 5.85
C VAL A 301 -17.74 25.70 4.69
N VAL A 302 -18.92 26.27 4.93
CA VAL A 302 -19.79 26.72 3.84
C VAL A 302 -19.30 28.06 3.33
N ALA A 303 -19.56 28.36 2.05
CA ALA A 303 -19.18 29.64 1.42
C ALA A 303 -19.57 30.90 2.22
N ASP A 304 -20.63 30.84 3.03
CA ASP A 304 -21.13 31.94 3.86
C ASP A 304 -20.58 31.95 5.30
N GLY A 305 -19.68 31.02 5.64
CA GLY A 305 -19.10 30.86 6.98
C GLY A 305 -19.97 30.11 7.98
N SER A 306 -21.17 29.65 7.59
CA SER A 306 -21.99 28.76 8.42
C SER A 306 -21.43 27.34 8.45
N LYS A 307 -21.73 26.58 9.51
CA LYS A 307 -21.39 25.16 9.65
C LYS A 307 -22.68 24.33 9.79
N PRO A 308 -23.50 24.21 8.73
CA PRO A 308 -24.78 23.50 8.80
C PRO A 308 -24.60 21.98 8.89
N TYR A 309 -23.40 21.47 8.63
CA TYR A 309 -23.06 20.05 8.75
C TYR A 309 -22.10 19.85 9.91
N THR A 310 -22.47 18.96 10.83
CA THR A 310 -21.60 18.57 11.94
C THR A 310 -20.54 17.56 11.50
N THR A 311 -20.85 16.69 10.52
CA THR A 311 -19.96 15.64 10.01
C THR A 311 -20.26 15.29 8.55
N ILE A 312 -19.22 14.96 7.78
CA ILE A 312 -19.30 14.47 6.39
C ILE A 312 -18.23 13.41 6.22
N ILE A 313 -18.58 12.30 5.55
CA ILE A 313 -17.61 11.30 5.09
C ILE A 313 -17.17 11.63 3.66
N VAL A 314 -15.92 11.34 3.32
CA VAL A 314 -15.40 11.54 1.98
C VAL A 314 -14.83 10.20 1.49
N ILE A 315 -15.35 9.70 0.37
CA ILE A 315 -14.84 8.48 -0.26
C ILE A 315 -13.86 8.83 -1.38
N ASN A 316 -12.84 7.97 -1.56
CA ASN A 316 -11.86 8.14 -2.63
C ASN A 316 -12.50 7.85 -4.00
N ILE A 317 -12.66 8.90 -4.80
CA ILE A 317 -13.25 8.84 -6.14
C ILE A 317 -12.48 7.95 -7.13
N LEU A 318 -11.19 7.70 -6.89
CA LEU A 318 -10.37 6.87 -7.76
C LEU A 318 -10.89 5.41 -7.76
N LYS A 319 -11.47 4.95 -6.65
CA LYS A 319 -12.13 3.62 -6.56
C LYS A 319 -13.37 3.58 -7.46
N LEU A 320 -14.19 4.64 -7.45
CA LEU A 320 -15.35 4.76 -8.35
C LEU A 320 -14.92 4.84 -9.82
N HIS A 321 -13.87 5.59 -10.13
CA HIS A 321 -13.30 5.61 -11.48
C HIS A 321 -12.83 4.23 -11.94
N ALA A 322 -12.16 3.47 -11.07
CA ALA A 322 -11.74 2.10 -11.38
C ALA A 322 -12.94 1.17 -11.60
N LEU A 323 -13.98 1.26 -10.79
CA LEU A 323 -15.20 0.48 -10.97
C LEU A 323 -15.97 0.85 -12.26
N LYS A 324 -15.86 2.08 -12.76
CA LYS A 324 -16.38 2.46 -14.09
C LYS A 324 -15.53 1.90 -15.25
N ASN A 325 -14.32 1.40 -14.98
CA ASN A 325 -13.47 0.83 -16.02
C ASN A 325 -14.07 -0.49 -16.53
N THR A 326 -14.35 -0.56 -17.83
CA THR A 326 -14.84 -1.77 -18.50
C THR A 326 -13.79 -2.86 -18.62
N ASP A 327 -12.50 -2.49 -18.51
CA ASP A 327 -11.38 -3.44 -18.59
C ASP A 327 -11.11 -4.19 -17.28
N LEU A 328 -11.80 -3.83 -16.20
CA LEU A 328 -11.65 -4.45 -14.88
C LEU A 328 -12.14 -5.91 -14.93
N ALA A 329 -11.32 -6.83 -14.43
CA ALA A 329 -11.71 -8.22 -14.28
C ALA A 329 -12.87 -8.35 -13.27
N LEU A 330 -13.60 -9.46 -13.32
CA LEU A 330 -14.77 -9.66 -12.46
C LEU A 330 -14.38 -9.80 -10.98
N SER A 331 -13.30 -10.52 -10.68
CA SER A 331 -12.72 -10.67 -9.35
C SER A 331 -12.29 -9.33 -8.77
N GLU A 332 -11.57 -8.54 -9.56
CA GLU A 332 -11.13 -7.18 -9.20
C GLU A 332 -12.32 -6.25 -8.94
N ARG A 333 -13.37 -6.34 -9.76
CA ARG A 333 -14.63 -5.61 -9.56
C ARG A 333 -15.29 -6.00 -8.25
N CYS A 334 -15.37 -7.29 -7.94
CA CYS A 334 -15.91 -7.76 -6.68
C CYS A 334 -15.11 -7.23 -5.49
N ALA A 335 -13.77 -7.35 -5.55
CA ALA A 335 -12.88 -6.86 -4.50
C ALA A 335 -13.01 -5.35 -4.28
N LEU A 336 -12.95 -4.55 -5.34
CA LEU A 336 -13.11 -3.09 -5.27
C LEU A 336 -14.48 -2.65 -4.75
N GLN A 337 -15.55 -3.36 -5.11
CA GLN A 337 -16.90 -3.01 -4.65
C GLN A 337 -17.08 -3.31 -3.15
N VAL A 338 -16.54 -4.44 -2.68
CA VAL A 338 -16.55 -4.81 -1.25
C VAL A 338 -15.68 -3.85 -0.44
N ASP A 339 -14.45 -3.59 -0.89
CA ASP A 339 -13.53 -2.63 -0.28
C ASP A 339 -14.13 -1.21 -0.19
N LEU A 340 -14.84 -0.74 -1.23
CA LEU A 340 -15.55 0.53 -1.16
C LEU A 340 -16.71 0.49 -0.13
N GLY A 341 -17.41 -0.65 -0.01
CA GLY A 341 -18.43 -0.84 1.02
C GLY A 341 -17.84 -0.78 2.44
N ILE A 342 -16.69 -1.44 2.67
CA ILE A 342 -15.95 -1.39 3.93
C ILE A 342 -15.45 0.02 4.20
N THR A 343 -14.89 0.71 3.19
CA THR A 343 -14.46 2.12 3.31
C THR A 343 -15.61 3.03 3.74
N ILE A 344 -16.82 2.85 3.19
CA ILE A 344 -17.99 3.64 3.61
C ILE A 344 -18.31 3.39 5.08
N VAL A 345 -18.26 2.14 5.55
CA VAL A 345 -18.47 1.81 6.96
C VAL A 345 -17.38 2.42 7.83
N HIS A 346 -16.10 2.29 7.43
CA HIS A 346 -14.94 2.88 8.10
C HIS A 346 -15.11 4.40 8.30
N GLU A 347 -15.34 5.14 7.22
CA GLU A 347 -15.46 6.60 7.27
C GLU A 347 -16.70 7.02 8.07
N LEU A 348 -17.78 6.23 8.01
CA LEU A 348 -18.96 6.48 8.83
C LEU A 348 -18.65 6.42 10.33
N MET A 349 -17.71 5.59 10.76
CA MET A 349 -17.31 5.51 12.17
C MET A 349 -16.59 6.77 12.63
N HIS A 350 -15.75 7.36 11.78
CA HIS A 350 -15.18 8.69 12.00
C HIS A 350 -16.25 9.75 12.15
N ALA A 351 -17.23 9.77 11.24
CA ALA A 351 -18.35 10.69 11.33
C ALA A 351 -19.17 10.48 12.61
N LEU A 352 -19.49 9.24 12.99
CA LEU A 352 -20.24 8.97 14.23
C LEU A 352 -19.46 9.42 15.47
N LEU A 353 -18.17 9.13 15.52
CA LEU A 353 -17.30 9.54 16.62
C LEU A 353 -17.19 11.07 16.70
N TYR A 354 -16.99 11.74 15.57
CA TYR A 354 -16.89 13.21 15.53
C TYR A 354 -18.21 13.89 15.87
N ALA A 355 -19.34 13.35 15.41
CA ALA A 355 -20.67 13.84 15.74
C ALA A 355 -20.90 13.79 17.26
N ARG A 356 -20.42 12.73 17.93
CA ARG A 356 -20.45 12.64 19.39
C ARG A 356 -19.56 13.69 20.04
N PHE A 357 -18.35 13.92 19.52
CA PHE A 357 -17.42 14.90 20.09
C PHE A 357 -17.87 16.35 19.94
N THR A 358 -18.53 16.70 18.84
CA THR A 358 -18.87 18.08 18.49
C THR A 358 -20.28 18.49 18.86
N ASN A 359 -21.15 17.52 19.16
CA ASN A 359 -22.47 17.80 19.69
C ASN A 359 -22.39 18.03 21.20
N ASP A 360 -22.16 19.30 21.58
CA ASP A 360 -22.18 19.77 22.97
C ASP A 360 -23.53 19.49 23.68
N ASP A 361 -24.61 19.22 22.92
CA ASP A 361 -25.96 18.89 23.41
C ASP A 361 -26.26 17.37 23.42
N TYR A 362 -25.31 16.51 23.03
CA TYR A 362 -25.45 15.05 23.15
C TYR A 362 -25.35 14.62 24.63
N PRO A 363 -26.34 13.90 25.20
CA PRO A 363 -26.33 13.55 26.61
C PRO A 363 -25.23 12.55 26.98
N GLY A 364 -24.11 13.15 27.40
CA GLY A 364 -22.99 12.57 28.12
C GLY A 364 -21.63 12.69 27.45
N THR A 365 -21.45 13.54 26.46
CA THR A 365 -20.10 13.91 25.99
C THR A 365 -19.17 14.22 27.18
N PHE A 366 -18.21 13.32 27.46
CA PHE A 366 -17.34 13.39 28.65
C PHE A 366 -16.37 14.58 28.62
N ILE A 367 -16.32 15.30 27.50
CA ILE A 367 -15.31 16.29 27.23
C ILE A 367 -15.80 17.64 27.73
N SER A 368 -15.09 18.20 28.70
CA SER A 368 -15.41 19.51 29.28
C SER A 368 -15.63 20.57 28.18
N ARG A 369 -16.66 21.42 28.34
CA ARG A 369 -16.98 22.64 27.54
C ARG A 369 -15.80 23.55 27.14
N ARG A 370 -14.60 23.36 27.71
CA ARG A 370 -13.38 24.10 27.38
C ARG A 370 -12.64 23.57 26.14
N ARG A 371 -13.05 22.45 25.54
CA ARG A 371 -12.41 21.90 24.33
C ARG A 371 -13.23 22.00 23.04
N SER A 372 -14.50 22.43 23.09
CA SER A 372 -15.27 22.67 21.87
C SER A 372 -14.62 23.79 21.06
N GLY A 373 -14.07 23.44 19.90
CA GLY A 373 -13.27 24.32 19.05
C GLY A 373 -11.92 23.75 18.59
N ARG A 374 -11.43 22.67 19.20
CA ARG A 374 -10.35 21.84 18.63
C ARG A 374 -10.96 20.53 18.16
N CYS A 375 -10.58 20.03 16.98
CA CYS A 375 -10.80 18.63 16.67
C CYS A 375 -10.04 17.82 17.73
N PRO A 376 -10.73 17.02 18.58
CA PRO A 376 -10.01 16.16 19.50
C PRO A 376 -9.20 15.15 18.67
N GLU A 377 -8.01 14.84 19.15
CA GLU A 377 -7.24 13.69 18.66
C GLU A 377 -8.08 12.43 18.94
N GLU A 378 -8.14 11.51 17.98
CA GLU A 378 -8.88 10.26 18.17
C GLU A 378 -8.26 9.48 19.34
N PRO A 379 -9.09 9.00 20.29
CA PRO A 379 -8.58 8.27 21.43
C PRO A 379 -8.12 6.89 20.99
N PHE A 380 -7.05 6.38 21.61
CA PHE A 380 -6.82 4.93 21.61
C PHE A 380 -7.99 4.25 22.30
N LEU A 381 -8.57 3.25 21.64
CA LEU A 381 -9.60 2.40 22.24
C LEU A 381 -8.89 1.24 22.95
N ASN A 382 -9.39 0.89 24.14
CA ASN A 382 -8.66 0.10 25.14
C ASN A 382 -8.07 -1.19 24.56
N GLY A 383 -6.75 -1.21 24.38
CA GLY A 383 -6.01 -2.41 23.96
C GLY A 383 -5.88 -2.65 22.47
N ASP A 384 -6.27 -1.73 21.56
CA ASP A 384 -6.06 -1.93 20.11
C ASP A 384 -4.77 -1.27 19.59
N GLY A 385 -4.22 -0.26 20.29
CA GLY A 385 -2.97 0.38 19.88
C GLY A 385 -3.07 1.32 18.68
N ILE A 386 -4.27 1.62 18.20
CA ILE A 386 -4.60 2.44 17.04
C ILE A 386 -5.40 3.66 17.50
N ALA A 387 -4.95 4.84 17.09
CA ALA A 387 -5.67 6.10 17.30
C ALA A 387 -6.42 6.46 16.02
N GLU A 388 -7.32 5.55 15.62
CA GLU A 388 -8.10 5.61 14.39
C GLU A 388 -9.39 4.75 14.53
N ALA A 389 -10.54 5.40 14.60
CA ALA A 389 -11.83 4.78 14.92
C ALA A 389 -12.39 3.91 13.80
N GLY A 390 -12.12 4.22 12.53
CA GLY A 390 -12.52 3.42 11.40
C GLY A 390 -11.81 2.06 11.38
N HIS A 391 -10.48 2.05 11.60
CA HIS A 391 -9.66 0.85 11.69
C HIS A 391 -10.02 0.01 12.90
N PHE A 392 -10.21 0.61 14.09
CA PHE A 392 -10.70 -0.14 15.25
C PHE A 392 -12.00 -0.89 14.93
N MET A 393 -12.91 -0.21 14.23
CA MET A 393 -14.21 -0.74 13.89
C MET A 393 -14.14 -1.81 12.82
N GLU A 394 -13.34 -1.63 11.77
CA GLU A 394 -13.05 -2.69 10.81
C GLU A 394 -12.53 -3.94 11.53
N GLN A 395 -11.52 -3.75 12.37
CA GLN A 395 -10.90 -4.85 13.12
C GLN A 395 -11.91 -5.55 14.04
N THR A 396 -12.85 -4.81 14.61
CA THR A 396 -13.91 -5.37 15.46
C THR A 396 -15.02 -6.07 14.66
N PHE A 397 -15.41 -5.53 13.49
CA PHE A 397 -16.51 -6.05 12.67
C PHE A 397 -16.13 -7.24 11.82
N PHE A 398 -14.91 -7.21 11.31
CA PHE A 398 -14.42 -8.18 10.35
C PHE A 398 -13.39 -9.11 10.97
N GLY A 399 -13.04 -8.93 12.25
CA GLY A 399 -11.97 -9.67 12.93
C GLY A 399 -10.55 -9.24 12.48
N GLY A 400 -10.45 -8.13 11.76
CA GLY A 400 -9.22 -7.65 11.14
C GLY A 400 -9.46 -6.51 10.15
N GLU A 401 -8.41 -6.08 9.49
CA GLU A 401 -8.43 -4.99 8.50
C GLU A 401 -8.28 -5.55 7.09
N PHE A 402 -9.11 -5.08 6.16
CA PHE A 402 -8.98 -5.45 4.75
C PHE A 402 -8.15 -4.41 3.99
N GLU A 403 -7.24 -4.88 3.14
CA GLU A 403 -6.48 -4.03 2.24
C GLU A 403 -6.54 -4.59 0.81
N LEU A 404 -6.61 -3.70 -0.18
CA LEU A 404 -6.44 -4.07 -1.59
C LEU A 404 -5.02 -3.69 -2.02
N ASP A 405 -4.28 -4.67 -2.52
CA ASP A 405 -2.96 -4.44 -3.06
C ASP A 405 -2.91 -4.62 -4.58
N PRO A 406 -2.16 -3.76 -5.30
CA PRO A 406 -1.29 -2.71 -4.77
C PRO A 406 -2.06 -1.46 -4.28
N SER A 407 -1.84 -1.04 -3.03
CA SER A 407 -2.64 -0.02 -2.34
C SER A 407 -2.19 1.42 -2.60
N HIS A 408 -1.07 1.65 -3.30
CA HIS A 408 -0.41 2.97 -3.44
C HIS A 408 -0.81 3.78 -4.70
N PRO A 409 -1.73 4.76 -4.59
CA PRO A 409 -1.88 5.82 -5.59
C PRO A 409 -0.79 6.89 -5.37
N LEU A 410 0.44 6.63 -5.77
CA LEU A 410 1.46 7.68 -5.94
C LEU A 410 1.49 8.14 -7.40
N PRO A 411 1.74 9.43 -7.67
CA PRO A 411 0.79 10.48 -8.06
C PRO A 411 0.04 10.26 -9.40
N THR A 412 -0.01 9.04 -9.93
CA THR A 412 -0.81 8.72 -11.10
C THR A 412 -2.28 8.64 -10.66
N TYR A 413 -3.13 9.52 -11.19
CA TYR A 413 -4.60 9.59 -10.98
C TYR A 413 -5.38 8.35 -11.46
N ARG A 414 -4.80 7.15 -11.38
CA ARG A 414 -5.43 5.87 -11.71
C ARG A 414 -5.22 4.92 -10.55
N TYR A 415 -6.31 4.48 -9.95
CA TYR A 415 -6.29 3.36 -9.01
C TYR A 415 -5.88 2.10 -9.80
N PRO A 416 -4.80 1.40 -9.42
CA PRO A 416 -4.44 0.15 -10.09
C PRO A 416 -5.52 -0.90 -9.84
N PRO A 417 -5.76 -1.84 -10.77
CA PRO A 417 -6.60 -2.99 -10.47
C PRO A 417 -6.04 -3.76 -9.27
N ALA A 418 -6.90 -4.26 -8.38
CA ALA A 418 -6.43 -5.03 -7.23
C ALA A 418 -5.85 -6.37 -7.69
N LEU A 419 -4.57 -6.61 -7.40
CA LEU A 419 -3.93 -7.91 -7.58
C LEU A 419 -4.33 -8.89 -6.50
N VAL A 420 -4.51 -8.40 -5.27
CA VAL A 420 -4.88 -9.25 -4.15
C VAL A 420 -5.65 -8.45 -3.13
N GLN A 421 -6.58 -9.11 -2.45
CA GLN A 421 -7.16 -8.58 -1.23
C GLN A 421 -6.52 -9.30 -0.05
N LEU A 422 -6.17 -8.54 0.97
CA LEU A 422 -5.51 -9.00 2.17
C LEU A 422 -6.44 -8.78 3.35
N PHE A 423 -6.26 -9.62 4.35
CA PHE A 423 -6.91 -9.50 5.63
C PHE A 423 -5.86 -9.59 6.73
N LYS A 424 -5.65 -8.47 7.41
CA LYS A 424 -4.71 -8.35 8.53
C LYS A 424 -5.47 -8.65 9.81
N ARG A 425 -5.19 -9.78 10.46
CA ARG A 425 -5.96 -10.21 11.64
C ARG A 425 -5.82 -9.24 12.79
N TRP A 426 -6.91 -9.03 13.51
CA TRP A 426 -6.87 -8.31 14.77
C TRP A 426 -6.11 -9.12 15.85
N PRO A 427 -5.29 -8.46 16.69
CA PRO A 427 -4.91 -7.05 16.62
C PRO A 427 -3.81 -6.80 15.57
N TYR A 428 -3.98 -5.77 14.73
CA TYR A 428 -2.98 -5.37 13.74
C TYR A 428 -2.55 -3.91 13.94
N PRO A 429 -1.27 -3.62 14.16
CA PRO A 429 -0.82 -2.25 14.39
C PRO A 429 -0.66 -1.52 13.04
N THR A 430 -1.71 -0.84 12.60
CA THR A 430 -1.72 -0.17 11.29
C THR A 430 -0.83 1.08 11.23
N TYR A 431 -0.35 1.60 12.37
CA TYR A 431 0.48 2.83 12.41
C TYR A 431 1.55 2.81 13.50
N THR A 432 2.75 2.29 13.20
CA THR A 432 3.90 2.38 14.13
C THR A 432 4.60 3.75 14.11
N GLN A 433 4.26 4.63 13.17
CA GLN A 433 4.86 5.98 13.11
C GLN A 433 4.38 6.91 14.24
N ARG A 434 3.29 6.56 14.94
CA ARG A 434 2.84 7.26 16.14
C ARG A 434 3.30 6.46 17.37
N PRO A 435 3.62 7.13 18.49
CA PRO A 435 3.97 6.41 19.70
C PRO A 435 2.82 5.47 20.06
N SER A 436 3.12 4.17 20.02
CA SER A 436 2.23 3.10 20.46
C SER A 436 1.61 3.45 21.81
N ALA A 437 0.33 3.10 22.00
CA ALA A 437 -0.28 3.15 23.32
C ALA A 437 0.68 2.49 24.33
N PRO A 438 1.10 3.18 25.40
CA PRO A 438 2.06 2.61 26.34
C PRO A 438 1.45 1.33 26.92
N ARG A 439 2.10 0.18 26.65
CA ARG A 439 1.81 -1.17 27.20
C ARG A 439 0.95 -2.14 26.38
N SER A 440 0.68 -1.94 25.10
CA SER A 440 0.05 -3.01 24.31
C SER A 440 1.07 -4.10 23.93
N ASP A 441 0.72 -5.37 24.15
CA ASP A 441 1.60 -6.51 23.87
C ASP A 441 1.82 -6.72 22.38
N HIS A 442 0.83 -6.42 21.54
CA HIS A 442 0.91 -6.55 20.09
C HIS A 442 1.68 -5.44 19.38
N LEU A 443 2.12 -4.42 20.13
CA LEU A 443 3.02 -3.36 19.65
C LEU A 443 4.49 -3.65 20.00
N LYS A 444 4.78 -4.78 20.64
CA LYS A 444 6.16 -5.16 21.01
C LYS A 444 6.99 -5.57 19.78
N PRO A 445 8.30 -5.23 19.75
CA PRO A 445 9.22 -5.65 18.69
C PRO A 445 9.43 -7.17 18.69
N ASP A 446 8.54 -7.94 18.05
CA ASP A 446 8.52 -9.42 17.96
C ASP A 446 7.10 -9.99 17.83
N PHE A 447 6.05 -9.20 18.11
CA PHE A 447 4.67 -9.68 17.97
C PHE A 447 4.41 -10.21 16.56
N ILE A 448 3.84 -11.40 16.42
CA ILE A 448 3.59 -11.98 15.11
C ILE A 448 2.26 -11.44 14.57
N GLN A 449 2.35 -10.56 13.58
CA GLN A 449 1.23 -10.18 12.74
C GLN A 449 0.84 -11.33 11.84
N VAL A 450 -0.46 -11.52 11.67
CA VAL A 450 -1.02 -12.53 10.80
C VAL A 450 -1.75 -11.86 9.66
N VAL A 451 -1.33 -12.13 8.43
CA VAL A 451 -1.95 -11.61 7.20
C VAL A 451 -2.45 -12.78 6.37
N ASP A 452 -3.69 -12.72 5.94
CA ASP A 452 -4.32 -13.75 5.13
C ASP A 452 -4.67 -13.19 3.74
N HIS A 453 -4.29 -13.88 2.66
CA HIS A 453 -4.81 -13.57 1.33
C HIS A 453 -6.28 -13.96 1.21
N VAL A 454 -7.12 -13.06 0.71
CA VAL A 454 -8.57 -13.22 0.58
C VAL A 454 -8.88 -13.61 -0.88
N PRO A 455 -9.50 -14.78 -1.13
CA PRO A 455 -9.89 -15.16 -2.48
C PRO A 455 -11.10 -14.34 -2.96
N SER A 456 -11.21 -14.11 -4.27
CA SER A 456 -12.34 -13.39 -4.88
C SER A 456 -13.68 -14.10 -4.75
N THR A 457 -13.67 -15.38 -4.37
CA THR A 457 -14.88 -16.13 -4.01
C THR A 457 -15.54 -15.56 -2.76
N TRP A 458 -14.76 -15.05 -1.80
CA TRP A 458 -15.27 -14.38 -0.60
C TRP A 458 -15.96 -13.06 -0.98
N THR A 459 -15.31 -12.23 -1.80
CA THR A 459 -15.88 -10.92 -2.21
C THR A 459 -17.11 -11.08 -3.09
N SER A 460 -17.11 -12.03 -4.03
CA SER A 460 -18.28 -12.29 -4.86
C SER A 460 -19.47 -12.81 -4.04
N LYS A 461 -19.20 -13.56 -2.97
CA LYS A 461 -20.22 -14.07 -2.07
C LYS A 461 -20.81 -12.97 -1.18
N MET A 462 -19.99 -12.06 -0.65
CA MET A 462 -20.49 -10.84 0.01
C MET A 462 -21.39 -10.02 -0.91
N LEU A 463 -21.07 -9.97 -2.20
CA LEU A 463 -21.88 -9.29 -3.21
C LEU A 463 -23.07 -10.09 -3.71
N SER A 464 -23.30 -11.31 -3.23
CA SER A 464 -24.38 -12.16 -3.74
C SER A 464 -25.68 -11.98 -2.97
N GLU A 465 -26.79 -11.82 -3.71
CA GLU A 465 -28.12 -11.84 -3.10
C GLU A 465 -28.44 -13.21 -2.44
N ALA A 466 -27.89 -14.29 -2.98
CA ALA A 466 -28.09 -15.64 -2.44
C ALA A 466 -27.47 -15.79 -1.04
N PHE A 467 -26.31 -15.16 -0.80
CA PHE A 467 -25.65 -15.20 0.51
C PHE A 467 -26.47 -14.49 1.59
N TRP A 468 -26.94 -13.28 1.30
CA TRP A 468 -27.71 -12.49 2.27
C TRP A 468 -29.06 -13.13 2.61
N ARG A 469 -29.67 -13.86 1.67
CA ARG A 469 -30.91 -14.62 1.89
C ARG A 469 -30.70 -16.03 2.45
N ASP A 470 -29.46 -16.46 2.63
CA ASP A 470 -29.17 -17.81 3.08
C ASP A 470 -29.44 -17.96 4.57
N ILE A 471 -30.53 -18.66 4.88
CA ILE A 471 -30.98 -18.93 6.26
C ILE A 471 -29.99 -19.80 7.07
N ARG A 472 -29.02 -20.45 6.41
CA ARG A 472 -27.99 -21.24 7.10
C ARG A 472 -26.97 -20.37 7.83
N TYR A 473 -26.91 -19.09 7.49
CA TYR A 473 -26.09 -18.09 8.16
C TYR A 473 -27.02 -17.03 8.77
N PRO A 474 -27.73 -17.36 9.86
CA PRO A 474 -28.69 -16.44 10.46
C PRO A 474 -27.99 -15.21 11.04
N ALA A 475 -26.84 -15.40 11.70
CA ALA A 475 -25.95 -14.32 12.11
C ALA A 475 -24.81 -14.18 11.09
N LYS A 476 -24.89 -13.16 10.24
CA LYS A 476 -23.88 -12.92 9.18
C LYS A 476 -22.56 -12.49 9.80
N SER A 477 -22.61 -11.76 10.91
CA SER A 477 -21.41 -11.24 11.57
C SER A 477 -20.62 -12.29 12.34
N GLU A 478 -21.26 -13.35 12.87
CA GLU A 478 -20.57 -14.31 13.75
C GLU A 478 -19.58 -15.25 13.03
N ASN A 479 -19.71 -15.46 11.72
CA ASN A 479 -18.92 -16.51 11.03
C ASN A 479 -18.45 -16.16 9.61
N PHE A 480 -19.08 -15.21 8.92
CA PHE A 480 -18.74 -14.94 7.52
C PHE A 480 -17.88 -13.68 7.32
N PHE A 481 -18.12 -12.65 8.13
CA PHE A 481 -17.27 -11.44 8.14
C PHE A 481 -15.83 -11.76 8.57
N HIS A 482 -15.68 -12.68 9.53
CA HIS A 482 -14.38 -13.07 10.09
C HIS A 482 -13.58 -14.04 9.21
N ARG A 483 -14.21 -14.59 8.16
CA ARG A 483 -13.70 -15.53 7.14
C ARG A 483 -12.95 -16.76 7.67
N ASN A 484 -12.80 -17.78 6.82
CA ASN A 484 -11.78 -18.79 7.05
C ASN A 484 -10.46 -18.28 6.47
N ALA A 485 -9.37 -18.55 7.18
CA ALA A 485 -8.04 -18.37 6.63
C ALA A 485 -7.66 -19.57 5.79
N ILE A 486 -7.10 -19.30 4.61
CA ILE A 486 -6.66 -20.35 3.67
C ILE A 486 -5.14 -20.34 3.61
N PHE A 487 -4.58 -19.15 3.43
CA PHE A 487 -3.14 -18.88 3.45
C PHE A 487 -2.86 -17.93 4.58
N ILE A 488 -1.95 -18.33 5.47
CA ILE A 488 -1.51 -17.55 6.61
C ILE A 488 -0.07 -17.09 6.34
N LEU A 489 0.17 -15.79 6.45
CA LEU A 489 1.50 -15.22 6.57
C LEU A 489 1.71 -14.75 7.99
N ARG A 490 2.84 -15.15 8.57
CA ARG A 490 3.26 -14.73 9.91
C ARG A 490 4.47 -13.82 9.81
N ASN A 491 4.33 -12.56 10.22
CA ASN A 491 5.40 -11.57 10.18
C ASN A 491 5.64 -10.99 11.57
N PRO A 492 6.87 -11.03 12.12
CA PRO A 492 7.15 -10.33 13.36
C PRO A 492 7.04 -8.80 13.15
N VAL A 493 6.50 -8.07 14.13
CA VAL A 493 6.47 -6.61 14.15
C VAL A 493 7.91 -6.11 14.21
N THR A 494 8.39 -5.54 13.10
CA THR A 494 9.62 -4.78 13.06
C THR A 494 9.32 -3.31 13.37
N PRO A 495 9.94 -2.70 14.41
CA PRO A 495 9.68 -1.31 14.79
C PRO A 495 10.15 -0.29 13.73
N LEU A 496 10.90 -0.72 12.71
CA LEU A 496 11.37 0.10 11.60
C LEU A 496 10.51 -0.17 10.36
N TYR A 497 9.36 0.50 10.27
CA TYR A 497 8.49 0.49 9.09
C TYR A 497 9.19 0.94 7.78
N SER A 498 10.44 1.44 7.86
CA SER A 498 11.26 1.83 6.71
C SER A 498 11.93 0.67 5.99
N GLU A 499 12.08 -0.47 6.65
CA GLU A 499 12.69 -1.66 6.07
C GLU A 499 11.57 -2.67 5.82
N ARG A 500 10.93 -2.57 4.64
CA ARG A 500 10.01 -3.61 4.12
C ARG A 500 10.75 -4.92 3.78
N HIS A 501 11.77 -5.27 4.55
CA HIS A 501 12.44 -6.56 4.47
C HIS A 501 11.52 -7.57 5.17
N LEU A 502 10.47 -7.99 4.45
CA LEU A 502 9.69 -9.18 4.76
C LEU A 502 10.56 -10.43 4.47
N THR A 503 11.70 -10.55 5.13
CA THR A 503 12.63 -11.67 4.95
C THR A 503 12.16 -12.95 5.65
N GLY A 504 11.01 -12.93 6.32
CA GLY A 504 10.46 -14.07 7.03
C GLY A 504 8.94 -14.17 6.90
N THR A 505 8.43 -14.41 5.70
CA THR A 505 7.04 -14.84 5.53
C THR A 505 7.00 -16.37 5.57
N VAL A 506 6.78 -16.95 6.76
CA VAL A 506 6.35 -18.36 6.82
C VAL A 506 4.92 -18.39 6.27
N THR A 507 4.75 -18.88 5.05
CA THR A 507 3.44 -19.12 4.46
C THR A 507 2.97 -20.49 4.93
N GLU A 508 1.99 -20.52 5.84
CA GLU A 508 1.31 -21.74 6.25
C GLU A 508 0.03 -21.89 5.40
N VAL A 509 -0.09 -23.01 4.69
CA VAL A 509 -1.36 -23.44 4.11
C VAL A 509 -2.10 -24.22 5.20
N ILE A 510 -3.27 -23.73 5.61
CA ILE A 510 -4.08 -24.46 6.60
C ILE A 510 -4.70 -25.68 5.92
N ASP A 511 -4.56 -26.86 6.54
CA ASP A 511 -5.28 -28.05 6.08
C ASP A 511 -6.79 -27.77 6.14
N PRO A 512 -7.52 -27.79 5.00
CA PRO A 512 -8.95 -27.54 4.98
C PRO A 512 -9.76 -28.50 5.86
N ALA A 513 -9.20 -29.65 6.26
CA ALA A 513 -9.83 -30.56 7.23
C ALA A 513 -9.93 -29.97 8.65
N THR A 514 -9.14 -28.95 8.99
CA THR A 514 -9.08 -28.34 10.33
C THR A 514 -10.00 -27.14 10.51
N LEU A 515 -10.63 -26.65 9.43
CA LEU A 515 -11.52 -25.50 9.49
C LEU A 515 -12.85 -25.89 10.17
N PRO A 516 -13.32 -25.13 11.18
CA PRO A 516 -14.57 -25.42 11.88
C PRO A 516 -15.79 -25.36 10.96
N TYR A 517 -15.67 -24.64 9.84
CA TYR A 517 -16.65 -24.56 8.77
C TYR A 517 -16.01 -24.97 7.46
N LYS A 518 -16.38 -26.13 6.92
CA LYS A 518 -15.97 -26.53 5.57
C LYS A 518 -16.79 -25.78 4.54
N TYR A 519 -16.17 -24.87 3.82
CA TYR A 519 -16.70 -24.45 2.54
C TYR A 519 -16.12 -25.38 1.47
N ASP A 520 -16.97 -26.17 0.82
CA ASP A 520 -16.63 -26.94 -0.39
C ASP A 520 -15.97 -26.06 -1.49
N GLU A 521 -16.04 -24.74 -1.32
CA GLU A 521 -15.63 -23.71 -2.24
C GLU A 521 -14.15 -23.30 -2.10
N GLU A 522 -13.55 -23.51 -0.92
CA GLU A 522 -12.17 -23.08 -0.59
C GLU A 522 -11.12 -24.15 -0.92
N GLU A 523 -11.47 -25.44 -0.86
CA GLU A 523 -10.57 -26.55 -1.24
C GLU A 523 -10.08 -26.44 -2.69
N LEU A 524 -10.90 -25.90 -3.60
CA LEU A 524 -10.56 -25.75 -5.03
C LEU A 524 -9.50 -24.67 -5.29
N VAL A 525 -9.28 -23.75 -4.35
CA VAL A 525 -8.22 -22.73 -4.42
C VAL A 525 -6.88 -23.33 -4.00
N ILE A 526 -6.89 -24.35 -3.12
CA ILE A 526 -5.70 -24.91 -2.47
C ILE A 526 -5.01 -25.97 -3.34
N VAL A 527 -5.77 -26.78 -4.08
CA VAL A 527 -5.22 -27.92 -4.85
C VAL A 527 -4.16 -27.52 -5.88
N PRO A 528 -4.32 -26.43 -6.67
CA PRO A 528 -3.31 -26.06 -7.66
C PRO A 528 -2.01 -25.49 -7.06
N SER A 529 -2.05 -24.90 -5.85
CA SER A 529 -0.87 -24.22 -5.29
C SER A 529 0.18 -25.20 -4.77
N ALA A 530 -0.24 -26.32 -4.17
CA ALA A 530 0.66 -27.32 -3.61
C ALA A 530 1.46 -28.08 -4.69
N GLU A 531 0.94 -28.18 -5.92
CA GLU A 531 1.60 -28.86 -7.05
C GLU A 531 2.59 -27.97 -7.82
N ILE A 532 2.47 -26.64 -7.70
CA ILE A 532 3.30 -25.65 -8.42
C ILE A 532 4.45 -25.12 -7.52
N ALA A 533 4.38 -25.36 -6.21
CA ALA A 533 5.26 -24.76 -5.21
C ALA A 533 6.68 -25.38 -5.08
N ASP A 534 7.14 -26.22 -6.01
CA ASP A 534 8.48 -26.83 -5.92
C ASP A 534 9.47 -26.35 -7.01
N PRO A 535 9.99 -25.12 -6.93
CA PRO A 535 11.21 -24.71 -7.64
C PRO A 535 12.47 -24.76 -6.76
N GLU A 536 12.41 -25.33 -5.55
CA GLU A 536 13.36 -25.08 -4.43
C GLU A 536 14.84 -25.35 -4.75
N CYS A 537 15.17 -26.20 -5.72
CA CYS A 537 16.56 -26.68 -5.84
C CYS A 537 17.51 -25.82 -6.69
N SER A 538 17.06 -24.74 -7.34
CA SER A 538 17.94 -23.92 -8.22
C SER A 538 18.04 -22.43 -7.88
N SER A 539 17.20 -21.94 -6.97
CA SER A 539 17.13 -20.52 -6.60
C SER A 539 17.89 -20.16 -5.34
N GLU A 540 18.10 -21.08 -4.39
CA GLU A 540 18.69 -20.75 -3.07
C GLU A 540 20.09 -20.14 -3.18
N ASP A 541 21.03 -20.78 -3.88
CA ASP A 541 22.39 -20.24 -4.08
C ASP A 541 22.38 -18.87 -4.79
N ALA A 542 21.52 -18.71 -5.79
CA ALA A 542 21.42 -17.46 -6.56
C ALA A 542 20.74 -16.35 -5.74
N SER A 543 19.81 -16.73 -4.87
CA SER A 543 19.11 -15.88 -3.92
C SER A 543 20.09 -15.39 -2.84
N ASP A 544 20.88 -16.28 -2.25
CA ASP A 544 21.92 -15.92 -1.27
C ASP A 544 22.97 -14.97 -1.88
N ASP A 545 23.44 -15.29 -3.09
CA ASP A 545 24.36 -14.43 -3.85
C ASP A 545 23.73 -13.07 -4.19
N TRP A 546 22.40 -13.00 -4.35
CA TRP A 546 21.68 -11.77 -4.62
C TRP A 546 21.48 -10.94 -3.35
N TYR A 547 20.97 -11.54 -2.27
CA TYR A 547 20.72 -10.88 -0.99
C TYR A 547 21.99 -10.37 -0.33
N SER A 548 23.15 -10.98 -0.62
CA SER A 548 24.47 -10.49 -0.20
C SER A 548 25.07 -9.42 -1.12
N SER A 549 24.32 -8.91 -2.10
CA SER A 549 24.83 -8.01 -3.13
C SER A 549 24.17 -6.63 -3.13
N PRO A 550 24.85 -5.56 -3.58
CA PRO A 550 24.23 -4.24 -3.65
C PRO A 550 23.00 -4.19 -4.57
N TRP A 551 22.78 -5.21 -5.40
CA TRP A 551 21.60 -5.30 -6.26
C TRP A 551 20.31 -5.60 -5.47
N CYS A 552 20.36 -6.27 -4.31
CA CYS A 552 19.14 -6.57 -3.55
C CYS A 552 18.51 -5.34 -2.88
N ASN A 553 19.30 -4.28 -2.64
CA ASN A 553 18.84 -3.16 -1.83
C ASN A 553 17.87 -2.23 -2.61
N HIS A 554 16.58 -2.51 -2.46
CA HIS A 554 15.50 -1.91 -3.23
C HIS A 554 15.28 -0.41 -2.95
N PRO A 555 15.21 0.07 -1.69
CA PRO A 555 15.04 1.50 -1.39
C PRO A 555 16.11 2.37 -2.05
N GLU A 556 17.37 1.96 -2.00
CA GLU A 556 18.52 2.69 -2.53
C GLU A 556 18.48 2.78 -4.06
N ARG A 557 18.06 1.69 -4.73
CA ARG A 557 17.77 1.70 -6.18
C ARG A 557 16.67 2.69 -6.53
N GLN A 558 15.56 2.70 -5.78
CA GLN A 558 14.48 3.65 -6.01
C GLN A 558 14.93 5.10 -5.78
N TRP A 559 15.78 5.34 -4.78
CA TRP A 559 16.37 6.66 -4.54
C TRP A 559 17.32 7.06 -5.67
N TYR A 560 18.10 6.12 -6.20
CA TYR A 560 18.93 6.33 -7.39
C TYR A 560 18.08 6.72 -8.61
N ASP A 561 17.05 5.94 -8.95
CA ASP A 561 16.20 6.22 -10.11
C ASP A 561 15.48 7.57 -9.99
N SER A 562 14.97 7.87 -8.79
CA SER A 562 14.40 9.17 -8.46
C SER A 562 15.43 10.29 -8.63
N PHE A 563 16.67 10.08 -8.18
CA PHE A 563 17.75 11.06 -8.33
C PHE A 563 18.02 11.36 -9.79
N VAL A 564 18.07 10.34 -10.66
CA VAL A 564 18.29 10.54 -12.11
C VAL A 564 17.23 11.48 -12.70
N ILE A 565 15.96 11.26 -12.37
CA ILE A 565 14.84 12.10 -12.84
C ILE A 565 14.97 13.54 -12.32
N HIS A 566 15.22 13.71 -11.01
CA HIS A 566 15.37 15.05 -10.40
C HIS A 566 16.63 15.78 -10.90
N PHE A 567 17.72 15.06 -11.16
CA PHE A 567 18.94 15.60 -11.74
C PHE A 567 18.71 16.11 -13.16
N MET A 568 17.96 15.37 -13.98
CA MET A 568 17.57 15.80 -15.33
C MET A 568 16.70 17.06 -15.30
N ARG A 569 15.79 17.17 -14.32
CA ARG A 569 14.94 18.34 -14.07
C ARG A 569 15.67 19.51 -13.41
N LYS A 570 16.93 19.34 -13.02
CA LYS A 570 17.72 20.32 -12.25
C LYS A 570 17.04 20.73 -10.93
N ASP A 571 16.35 19.79 -10.30
CA ASP A 571 15.74 19.94 -8.97
C ASP A 571 16.79 19.67 -7.89
N LEU A 572 17.46 20.73 -7.42
CA LEU A 572 18.55 20.64 -6.47
C LEU A 572 18.11 20.03 -5.13
N LEU A 573 16.93 20.40 -4.63
CA LEU A 573 16.49 20.01 -3.29
C LEU A 573 16.22 18.51 -3.22
N SER A 574 15.44 17.99 -4.17
CA SER A 574 15.13 16.56 -4.22
C SER A 574 16.38 15.74 -4.51
N SER A 575 17.23 16.21 -5.44
CA SER A 575 18.48 15.53 -5.75
C SER A 575 19.42 15.47 -4.55
N LEU A 576 19.54 16.56 -3.78
CA LEU A 576 20.37 16.61 -2.59
C LEU A 576 19.83 15.72 -1.47
N LYS A 577 18.50 15.71 -1.26
CA LYS A 577 17.86 14.82 -0.29
C LYS A 577 18.17 13.35 -0.57
N LEU A 578 18.04 12.95 -1.84
CA LEU A 578 18.30 11.56 -2.26
C LEU A 578 19.78 11.20 -2.17
N ALA A 579 20.68 12.09 -2.61
CA ALA A 579 22.12 11.90 -2.48
C ALA A 579 22.55 11.76 -1.01
N ASN A 580 22.01 12.60 -0.12
CA ASN A 580 22.31 12.51 1.31
C ASN A 580 21.79 11.22 1.93
N ARG A 581 20.60 10.73 1.55
CA ARG A 581 20.09 9.44 2.02
C ARG A 581 21.04 8.29 1.68
N LEU A 582 21.61 8.27 0.47
CA LEU A 582 22.59 7.26 0.09
C LEU A 582 23.93 7.40 0.84
N VAL A 583 24.34 8.63 1.17
CA VAL A 583 25.52 8.85 2.01
C VAL A 583 25.26 8.45 3.47
N GLU A 584 24.01 8.46 3.93
CA GLU A 584 23.63 8.04 5.28
C GLU A 584 23.67 6.52 5.48
N CYS A 585 23.84 5.71 4.42
CA CYS A 585 24.07 4.27 4.52
C CYS A 585 25.40 3.92 5.26
N VAL A 586 26.31 4.89 5.41
CA VAL A 586 27.51 4.79 6.25
C VAL A 586 27.62 6.07 7.08
N ASP A 587 27.77 5.96 8.40
CA ASP A 587 27.76 7.14 9.28
C ASP A 587 29.01 8.02 9.10
N LEU A 588 28.88 9.05 8.28
CA LEU A 588 29.94 10.03 7.99
C LEU A 588 30.28 10.93 9.19
N ILE A 589 29.42 11.01 10.21
CA ILE A 589 29.62 11.92 11.36
C ILE A 589 30.40 11.23 12.49
N ALA A 590 30.48 9.92 12.44
CA ALA A 590 31.15 9.14 13.46
C ALA A 590 32.68 9.23 13.35
N ASP A 591 33.39 8.87 14.42
CA ASP A 591 34.83 8.73 14.39
C ASP A 591 35.27 7.65 13.37
N LEU A 592 36.57 7.59 13.06
CA LEU A 592 37.08 6.65 12.06
C LEU A 592 36.67 5.20 12.37
N ASP A 593 36.69 4.77 13.63
CA ASP A 593 36.35 3.38 13.98
C ASP A 593 34.87 3.10 13.70
N SER A 594 34.00 4.03 14.10
CA SER A 594 32.56 3.97 13.81
C SER A 594 32.22 4.11 12.32
N PHE A 595 33.02 4.85 11.53
CA PHE A 595 32.86 4.89 10.07
C PHE A 595 33.27 3.56 9.43
N LEU A 596 34.36 2.96 9.92
CA LEU A 596 34.87 1.68 9.41
C LEU A 596 33.93 0.52 9.72
N THR A 597 33.07 0.60 10.73
CA THR A 597 32.07 -0.44 11.00
C THR A 597 31.01 -0.53 9.90
N GLY A 598 30.72 0.58 9.22
CA GLY A 598 29.83 0.59 8.05
C GLY A 598 30.48 0.09 6.75
N LEU A 599 31.73 -0.36 6.78
CA LEU A 599 32.47 -0.87 5.61
C LEU A 599 32.90 -2.33 5.83
N PRO A 600 32.88 -3.19 4.77
CA PRO A 600 33.37 -4.57 4.86
C PRO A 600 34.88 -4.62 5.18
N PRO A 601 35.40 -5.72 5.79
CA PRO A 601 34.80 -7.06 5.87
C PRO A 601 34.15 -7.41 7.21
N GLN A 602 33.54 -6.46 7.93
CA GLN A 602 32.86 -6.83 9.18
C GLN A 602 31.73 -7.85 8.92
N GLU A 603 31.72 -8.94 9.70
CA GLU A 603 30.74 -10.04 9.58
C GLU A 603 29.29 -9.55 9.75
N ASP A 604 29.08 -8.49 10.55
CA ASP A 604 27.76 -7.94 10.87
C ASP A 604 27.34 -6.75 9.98
N ALA A 605 28.23 -6.23 9.14
CA ALA A 605 27.89 -5.12 8.25
C ALA A 605 27.23 -5.67 6.98
N GLU A 606 26.09 -5.09 6.57
CA GLU A 606 25.57 -5.30 5.22
C GLU A 606 26.67 -4.93 4.21
N GLY A 607 27.37 -5.95 3.70
CA GLY A 607 28.67 -5.82 3.03
C GLY A 607 28.67 -4.99 1.75
N PHE A 608 27.53 -4.46 1.35
CA PHE A 608 27.30 -3.64 0.17
C PHE A 608 27.03 -2.14 0.44
N ASN A 609 26.88 -1.70 1.70
CA ASN A 609 26.59 -0.28 2.00
C ASN A 609 27.66 0.69 1.52
N TRP A 610 28.91 0.25 1.38
CA TRP A 610 29.99 1.01 0.77
C TRP A 610 29.65 1.47 -0.66
N ALA A 611 28.93 0.65 -1.44
CA ALA A 611 28.62 0.93 -2.84
C ALA A 611 27.60 2.08 -2.94
N TRP A 612 26.53 2.00 -2.16
CA TRP A 612 25.49 3.04 -2.08
C TRP A 612 26.03 4.34 -1.50
N PHE A 613 26.87 4.27 -0.47
CA PHE A 613 27.62 5.41 0.03
C PHE A 613 28.45 6.09 -1.04
N CYS A 614 29.27 5.34 -1.79
CA CYS A 614 30.07 5.88 -2.89
C CYS A 614 29.20 6.51 -3.98
N ILE A 615 28.08 5.86 -4.35
CA ILE A 615 27.11 6.41 -5.31
C ILE A 615 26.53 7.74 -4.81
N GLY A 616 26.16 7.83 -3.53
CA GLY A 616 25.72 9.06 -2.88
C GLY A 616 26.78 10.18 -2.97
N LEU A 617 28.06 9.86 -2.75
CA LEU A 617 29.16 10.82 -2.94
C LEU A 617 29.31 11.26 -4.41
N LEU A 618 29.17 10.35 -5.38
CA LEU A 618 29.18 10.69 -6.81
C LEU A 618 28.00 11.60 -7.18
N MET A 619 26.83 11.37 -6.59
CA MET A 619 25.66 12.23 -6.72
C MET A 619 25.96 13.63 -6.18
N LEU A 620 26.45 13.75 -4.93
CA LEU A 620 26.84 15.04 -4.34
C LEU A 620 27.91 15.76 -5.18
N ALA A 621 28.90 15.01 -5.68
CA ALA A 621 29.92 15.54 -6.59
C ALA A 621 29.32 16.03 -7.92
N SER A 622 28.11 15.64 -8.30
CA SER A 622 27.40 16.04 -9.52
C SER A 622 26.42 17.19 -9.33
N LEU A 623 26.09 17.56 -8.08
CA LEU A 623 25.19 18.67 -7.75
C LEU A 623 25.94 20.00 -7.52
N PRO A 624 25.30 21.16 -7.71
CA PRO A 624 25.77 22.42 -7.13
C PRO A 624 25.99 22.33 -5.61
N ILE A 625 27.12 22.83 -5.11
CA ILE A 625 27.39 22.97 -3.67
C ILE A 625 26.69 24.25 -3.17
N PRO A 626 25.73 24.14 -2.25
CA PRO A 626 25.06 25.29 -1.65
C PRO A 626 26.07 26.19 -0.92
N SER A 627 25.95 27.51 -1.05
CA SER A 627 26.78 28.45 -0.29
C SER A 627 26.32 28.64 1.16
N VAL A 628 25.22 28.00 1.56
CA VAL A 628 24.62 28.10 2.90
C VAL A 628 24.51 26.69 3.46
N ARG A 629 25.01 26.47 4.69
CA ARG A 629 24.90 25.20 5.45
C ARG A 629 23.46 24.68 5.61
N ARG A 630 22.49 25.56 5.45
CA ARG A 630 21.08 25.27 5.61
C ARG A 630 20.36 25.76 4.37
N LEU A 631 19.99 24.83 3.50
CA LEU A 631 19.06 25.12 2.41
C LEU A 631 17.65 24.91 2.96
N GLU A 632 17.13 25.95 3.60
CA GLU A 632 15.69 26.05 3.83
C GLU A 632 15.06 26.56 2.54
N VAL A 633 14.64 25.64 1.69
CA VAL A 633 13.60 25.97 0.73
C VAL A 633 12.31 25.92 1.52
N THR A 634 11.96 27.05 2.13
CA THR A 634 10.54 27.34 2.33
C THR A 634 10.03 27.52 0.91
N ARG A 635 9.60 26.42 0.30
CA ARG A 635 8.58 26.57 -0.72
C ARG A 635 7.43 27.10 0.13
N GLU A 636 7.23 28.41 0.09
CA GLU A 636 5.87 28.91 0.03
C GLU A 636 5.30 28.26 -1.23
N ALA A 637 4.99 26.96 -1.14
CA ALA A 637 3.68 26.59 -1.61
C ALA A 637 2.83 27.54 -0.80
N THR A 638 2.39 28.64 -1.44
CA THR A 638 1.04 29.13 -1.19
C THR A 638 0.28 27.86 -0.95
N ALA A 639 -0.16 27.64 0.29
CA ALA A 639 -0.98 26.50 0.59
C ALA A 639 -2.02 26.53 -0.51
N THR A 640 -1.86 25.68 -1.52
CA THR A 640 -2.98 25.33 -2.36
C THR A 640 -3.70 24.49 -1.33
N GLN A 641 -4.48 25.17 -0.49
CA GLN A 641 -5.50 24.51 0.27
C GLN A 641 -6.36 23.95 -0.85
N TRP A 642 -6.14 22.67 -1.10
CA TRP A 642 -6.99 21.92 -1.99
C TRP A 642 -8.28 21.81 -1.19
N TYR A 643 -9.25 22.60 -1.62
CA TYR A 643 -10.61 22.41 -1.17
C TYR A 643 -11.24 21.46 -2.18
N SER A 644 -11.77 20.34 -1.70
CA SER A 644 -12.80 19.69 -2.49
C SER A 644 -14.09 20.49 -2.31
N GLU A 645 -14.66 20.89 -3.43
CA GLU A 645 -15.99 21.49 -3.46
C GLU A 645 -17.02 20.38 -3.57
N HIS A 646 -17.98 20.38 -2.65
CA HIS A 646 -19.06 19.42 -2.57
C HIS A 646 -20.39 20.15 -2.76
N MET A 647 -21.02 19.97 -3.92
CA MET A 647 -22.31 20.57 -4.21
C MET A 647 -23.44 19.60 -3.87
N PRO A 648 -24.56 20.05 -3.26
CA PRO A 648 -25.69 19.16 -3.06
C PRO A 648 -26.20 18.61 -4.40
N GLY A 649 -26.35 17.29 -4.51
CA GLY A 649 -27.04 16.70 -5.66
C GLY A 649 -28.51 17.14 -5.71
N ARG A 650 -29.21 16.88 -6.81
CA ARG A 650 -30.60 17.34 -7.01
C ARG A 650 -31.53 16.89 -5.88
N GLN A 651 -31.42 15.63 -5.45
CA GLN A 651 -32.26 15.13 -4.36
C GLN A 651 -31.89 15.74 -3.01
N ALA A 652 -30.59 15.93 -2.75
CA ALA A 652 -30.13 16.60 -1.54
C ALA A 652 -30.66 18.05 -1.49
N ALA A 653 -30.58 18.77 -2.61
CA ALA A 653 -31.15 20.11 -2.76
C ALA A 653 -32.68 20.11 -2.53
N MET A 654 -33.41 19.14 -3.09
CA MET A 654 -34.85 19.01 -2.85
C MET A 654 -35.20 18.69 -1.38
N ALA A 655 -34.31 17.98 -0.67
CA ALA A 655 -34.43 17.67 0.75
C ALA A 655 -34.03 18.83 1.68
N GLY A 656 -33.68 20.00 1.12
CA GLY A 656 -33.32 21.20 1.88
C GLY A 656 -31.83 21.40 2.11
N HIS A 657 -30.97 20.55 1.55
CA HIS A 657 -29.52 20.72 1.59
C HIS A 657 -29.10 21.68 0.46
N HIS A 658 -29.13 22.99 0.72
CA HIS A 658 -28.89 24.01 -0.33
C HIS A 658 -27.47 24.59 -0.36
N HIS A 659 -26.61 24.21 0.59
CA HIS A 659 -25.32 24.84 0.79
C HIS A 659 -24.18 24.01 0.19
N THR A 660 -23.32 24.64 -0.60
CA THR A 660 -22.04 24.06 -1.04
C THR A 660 -21.11 23.92 0.16
N VAL A 661 -20.45 22.78 0.24
CA VAL A 661 -19.50 22.46 1.29
C VAL A 661 -18.08 22.45 0.73
N PHE A 662 -17.17 23.10 1.44
CA PHE A 662 -15.74 23.05 1.15
C PHE A 662 -15.05 22.22 2.23
N ALA A 663 -14.46 21.10 1.83
CA ALA A 663 -13.60 20.31 2.71
C ALA A 663 -12.14 20.66 2.40
N SER A 664 -11.44 21.23 3.39
CA SER A 664 -9.98 21.43 3.27
C SER A 664 -9.31 20.09 3.43
N GLN A 665 -8.68 19.58 2.38
CA GLN A 665 -7.66 18.56 2.57
C GLN A 665 -6.39 19.29 3.02
N ASP A 666 -6.16 19.32 4.33
CA ASP A 666 -4.88 19.70 4.88
C ASP A 666 -3.87 18.59 4.56
N HIS A 667 -3.46 18.47 3.29
CA HIS A 667 -2.13 17.95 3.00
C HIS A 667 -1.17 19.01 3.53
N GLY A 668 -0.80 18.83 4.81
CA GLY A 668 -0.14 19.80 5.67
C GLY A 668 0.66 20.84 4.89
N PRO A 669 0.16 22.08 4.75
CA PRO A 669 0.88 23.13 4.06
C PRO A 669 1.84 23.72 5.05
N ASN A 670 2.95 23.02 5.27
CA ASN A 670 4.24 23.49 5.75
C ASN A 670 5.14 22.28 6.02
N GLU A 671 5.21 21.29 5.11
CA GLU A 671 6.45 20.53 5.05
C GLU A 671 7.52 21.51 4.57
N LYS A 672 8.10 22.26 5.52
CA LYS A 672 9.39 22.90 5.31
C LYS A 672 10.31 21.75 4.99
N LYS A 673 10.51 21.49 3.69
CA LYS A 673 11.47 20.51 3.21
C LYS A 673 12.84 21.07 3.56
N ARG A 674 13.24 20.77 4.78
CA ARG A 674 14.53 21.10 5.36
C ARG A 674 15.47 20.03 4.89
N VAL A 675 16.37 20.41 4.00
CA VAL A 675 17.56 19.61 3.75
C VAL A 675 18.69 20.34 4.46
N LEU A 676 19.13 19.77 5.57
CA LEU A 676 20.34 20.22 6.24
C LEU A 676 21.52 19.78 5.38
N TYR A 677 22.37 20.72 5.01
CA TYR A 677 23.66 20.37 4.45
C TYR A 677 24.50 19.89 5.62
N ARG A 678 24.70 18.57 5.70
CA ARG A 678 25.58 18.01 6.73
C ARG A 678 26.98 18.54 6.51
N ASP A 679 27.67 18.78 7.63
CA ASP A 679 29.08 19.07 7.58
C ASP A 679 29.81 17.88 6.95
N PHE A 680 30.55 18.14 5.87
CA PHE A 680 31.31 17.11 5.22
C PHE A 680 32.55 16.78 6.07
N PHE A 681 32.63 15.53 6.47
CA PHE A 681 33.76 14.97 7.20
C PHE A 681 34.43 13.92 6.33
N ASN A 682 35.76 13.90 6.29
CA ASN A 682 36.53 12.81 5.71
C ASN A 682 37.23 12.09 6.88
N PRO A 683 36.74 10.91 7.29
CA PRO A 683 37.25 10.19 8.46
C PRO A 683 38.69 9.73 8.28
N PHE A 684 39.19 9.65 7.05
CA PHE A 684 40.56 9.23 6.73
C PHE A 684 41.60 10.34 6.91
N ARG A 685 41.18 11.57 7.17
CA ARG A 685 42.08 12.72 7.34
C ARG A 685 42.16 13.12 8.81
N GLN A 686 43.38 13.24 9.33
CA GLN A 686 43.67 13.50 10.76
C GLN A 686 43.16 14.84 11.32
N GLU A 687 42.52 15.68 10.50
CA GLU A 687 42.20 17.06 10.89
C GLU A 687 41.03 17.16 11.89
N GLY A 688 40.27 16.08 12.13
CA GLY A 688 39.26 15.98 13.20
C GLY A 688 38.18 17.08 13.18
N ARG A 689 38.12 17.87 12.10
CA ARG A 689 37.29 19.05 11.96
C ARG A 689 36.60 19.00 10.60
N PRO A 690 35.33 19.41 10.52
CA PRO A 690 34.63 19.57 9.25
C PRO A 690 35.39 20.44 8.26
N PHE A 691 35.34 20.09 6.97
CA PHE A 691 35.91 20.91 5.91
C PHE A 691 35.15 22.24 5.79
N VAL A 692 35.87 23.36 5.89
CA VAL A 692 35.26 24.71 5.83
C VAL A 692 35.02 25.20 4.39
N ASP A 693 35.68 24.60 3.40
CA ASP A 693 35.55 25.00 1.98
C ASP A 693 35.42 23.79 1.03
N VAL A 694 34.48 22.88 1.34
CA VAL A 694 34.19 21.67 0.55
C VAL A 694 34.06 21.99 -0.94
N THR A 695 34.69 21.16 -1.77
CA THR A 695 34.65 21.19 -3.22
C THR A 695 34.08 19.86 -3.75
N HIS A 696 33.70 19.84 -5.03
CA HIS A 696 33.30 18.59 -5.68
C HIS A 696 34.40 17.53 -5.65
N PHE A 697 35.66 17.97 -5.64
CA PHE A 697 36.82 17.08 -5.59
C PHE A 697 36.97 16.40 -4.23
N ASP A 698 36.48 16.99 -3.14
CA ASP A 698 36.56 16.37 -1.81
C ASP A 698 35.65 15.13 -1.71
N TYR A 699 34.45 15.18 -2.30
CA TYR A 699 33.57 14.01 -2.44
C TYR A 699 34.23 12.91 -3.27
N LEU A 700 34.83 13.27 -4.42
CA LEU A 700 35.51 12.31 -5.30
C LEU A 700 36.77 11.70 -4.65
N ASN A 701 37.49 12.49 -3.84
CA ASN A 701 38.65 12.00 -3.08
C ASN A 701 38.22 11.04 -1.99
N LEU A 702 37.09 11.29 -1.32
CA LEU A 702 36.56 10.37 -0.32
C LEU A 702 36.14 9.03 -0.93
N VAL A 703 35.62 9.01 -2.16
CA VAL A 703 35.40 7.75 -2.90
C VAL A 703 36.72 6.98 -3.06
N ASP A 704 37.82 7.64 -3.41
CA ASP A 704 39.12 6.96 -3.48
C ASP A 704 39.61 6.47 -2.13
N ASP A 705 39.42 7.27 -1.08
CA ASP A 705 39.85 6.92 0.27
C ASP A 705 39.08 5.67 0.77
N VAL A 706 37.76 5.58 0.51
CA VAL A 706 36.97 4.37 0.77
C VAL A 706 37.47 3.18 -0.04
N ILE A 707 37.68 3.31 -1.35
CA ILE A 707 38.18 2.19 -2.17
C ILE A 707 39.57 1.72 -1.71
N ARG A 708 40.46 2.64 -1.34
CA ARG A 708 41.78 2.29 -0.79
C ARG A 708 41.67 1.62 0.56
N GLU A 709 40.71 2.02 1.38
CA GLU A 709 40.47 1.40 2.68
C GLU A 709 39.91 -0.03 2.53
N LEU A 710 38.94 -0.23 1.63
CA LEU A 710 38.42 -1.56 1.29
C LEU A 710 39.55 -2.48 0.81
N ALA A 711 40.45 -1.96 -0.02
CA ALA A 711 41.65 -2.65 -0.47
C ALA A 711 42.59 -3.01 0.70
N ARG A 712 42.84 -2.08 1.61
CA ARG A 712 43.70 -2.27 2.79
C ARG A 712 43.15 -3.32 3.74
N ARG A 713 41.82 -3.43 3.82
CA ARG A 713 41.11 -4.39 4.66
C ARG A 713 40.89 -5.74 3.97
N GLU A 714 41.44 -5.93 2.77
CA GLU A 714 41.27 -7.15 1.97
C GLU A 714 39.79 -7.53 1.80
N ALA A 715 38.91 -6.53 1.70
CA ALA A 715 37.48 -6.76 1.61
C ALA A 715 37.12 -7.45 0.29
N GLU A 716 36.28 -8.48 0.35
CA GLU A 716 35.64 -9.05 -0.82
C GLU A 716 34.44 -8.16 -1.21
N ILE A 717 34.46 -7.60 -2.41
CA ILE A 717 33.41 -6.69 -2.89
C ILE A 717 32.99 -7.01 -4.33
N HIS A 718 31.78 -6.60 -4.71
CA HIS A 718 31.23 -6.85 -6.04
C HIS A 718 31.94 -6.03 -7.12
N PHE A 719 32.66 -6.70 -8.02
CA PHE A 719 33.60 -6.03 -8.94
C PHE A 719 32.89 -5.13 -9.95
N LYS A 720 31.66 -5.47 -10.38
CA LYS A 720 30.89 -4.64 -11.33
C LYS A 720 30.53 -3.28 -10.75
N PHE A 721 30.19 -3.23 -9.46
CA PHE A 721 29.93 -1.98 -8.76
C PHE A 721 31.21 -1.18 -8.61
N LEU A 722 32.32 -1.82 -8.24
CA LEU A 722 33.63 -1.17 -8.18
C LEU A 722 34.00 -0.54 -9.53
N ASP A 723 33.91 -1.31 -10.62
CA ASP A 723 34.18 -0.83 -11.99
C ASP A 723 33.29 0.37 -12.35
N ALA A 724 31.98 0.25 -12.11
CA ALA A 724 31.01 1.31 -12.42
C ALA A 724 31.29 2.60 -11.63
N ILE A 725 31.64 2.48 -10.34
CA ILE A 725 31.99 3.61 -9.47
C ILE A 725 33.29 4.26 -9.95
N ILE A 726 34.34 3.49 -10.24
CA ILE A 726 35.63 4.01 -10.74
C ILE A 726 35.45 4.76 -12.06
N ILE A 727 34.71 4.18 -13.00
CA ILE A 727 34.44 4.80 -14.31
C ILE A 727 33.66 6.10 -14.13
N ALA A 728 32.55 6.07 -13.38
CA ALA A 728 31.72 7.25 -13.16
C ALA A 728 32.50 8.36 -12.43
N LYS A 729 33.30 8.01 -11.43
CA LYS A 729 34.18 8.94 -10.71
C LYS A 729 35.18 9.61 -11.66
N ALA A 730 35.81 8.85 -12.55
CA ALA A 730 36.75 9.40 -13.54
C ALA A 730 36.06 10.36 -14.52
N GLU A 731 34.86 10.01 -15.01
CA GLU A 731 34.09 10.87 -15.90
C GLU A 731 33.62 12.16 -15.20
N ILE A 732 33.10 12.06 -13.97
CA ILE A 732 32.72 13.23 -13.16
C ILE A 732 33.94 14.10 -12.87
N LEU A 733 35.10 13.52 -12.56
CA LEU A 733 36.33 14.28 -12.32
C LEU A 733 36.72 15.10 -13.55
N ALA A 734 36.72 14.50 -14.75
CA ALA A 734 37.03 15.19 -15.99
C ALA A 734 36.02 16.30 -16.32
N ASP A 735 34.73 16.06 -16.07
CA ASP A 735 33.67 17.06 -16.21
C ASP A 735 33.90 18.23 -15.24
N ARG A 736 34.18 17.94 -13.97
CA ARG A 736 34.44 18.96 -12.94
C ARG A 736 35.69 19.78 -13.21
N GLN A 737 36.77 19.17 -13.70
CA GLN A 737 37.96 19.90 -14.15
C GLN A 737 37.65 20.82 -15.33
N THR A 738 36.77 20.40 -16.24
CA THR A 738 36.34 21.23 -17.37
C THR A 738 35.48 22.40 -16.90
N ILE A 739 34.49 22.15 -16.04
CA ILE A 739 33.67 23.21 -15.43
C ILE A 739 34.54 24.18 -14.61
N ALA A 740 35.51 23.70 -13.83
CA ALA A 740 36.42 24.55 -13.05
C ALA A 740 37.28 25.46 -13.93
N ARG A 741 37.75 24.97 -15.09
CA ARG A 741 38.47 25.77 -16.09
C ARG A 741 37.57 26.83 -16.74
N CYS A 742 36.33 26.48 -17.07
CA CYS A 742 35.36 27.40 -17.68
C CYS A 742 34.79 28.42 -16.69
N TYR A 743 34.75 28.09 -15.39
CA TYR A 743 34.14 28.91 -14.33
C TYR A 743 35.10 29.06 -13.13
N PRO A 744 36.16 29.88 -13.25
CA PRO A 744 37.20 30.00 -12.24
C PRO A 744 36.69 30.53 -10.89
N GLY A 745 37.50 30.35 -9.85
CA GLY A 745 37.16 30.76 -8.49
C GLY A 745 36.00 29.93 -7.92
N ARG A 746 35.05 30.55 -7.23
CA ARG A 746 33.90 29.85 -6.60
C ARG A 746 32.74 29.58 -7.57
N ALA A 747 32.82 30.04 -8.82
CA ALA A 747 31.70 29.97 -9.77
C ALA A 747 31.38 28.52 -10.19
N HIS A 748 32.39 27.66 -10.36
CA HIS A 748 32.19 26.24 -10.68
C HIS A 748 31.41 25.48 -9.61
N LYS A 749 31.53 25.87 -8.32
CA LYS A 749 30.84 25.22 -7.19
C LYS A 749 29.31 25.24 -7.36
N ARG A 750 28.77 26.26 -8.05
CA ARG A 750 27.33 26.45 -8.29
C ARG A 750 26.79 25.78 -9.55
N ARG A 751 27.61 25.02 -10.27
CA ARG A 751 27.23 24.38 -11.53
C ARG A 751 26.90 22.91 -11.31
N TRP A 752 25.89 22.44 -12.03
CA TRP A 752 25.61 21.03 -12.20
C TRP A 752 26.71 20.36 -13.02
N ALA A 753 26.92 19.07 -12.82
CA ALA A 753 27.62 18.26 -13.82
C ALA A 753 26.87 18.33 -15.16
N SER A 754 27.60 18.19 -16.27
CA SER A 754 27.03 18.31 -17.63
C SER A 754 25.95 17.27 -17.90
N ARG A 755 26.12 16.07 -17.35
CA ARG A 755 25.15 14.97 -17.34
C ARG A 755 25.35 14.11 -16.09
N TRP A 756 24.49 13.13 -15.89
CA TRP A 756 24.73 12.05 -14.94
C TRP A 756 25.54 10.94 -15.60
N PHE A 757 26.58 10.44 -14.93
CA PHE A 757 27.58 9.54 -15.51
C PHE A 757 27.49 8.10 -14.98
N PHE A 758 27.03 7.89 -13.74
CA PHE A 758 26.90 6.55 -13.18
C PHE A 758 25.70 5.81 -13.79
N LYS A 759 25.95 4.57 -14.22
CA LYS A 759 24.92 3.64 -14.67
C LYS A 759 24.94 2.42 -13.75
N LEU A 760 23.77 2.01 -13.28
CA LEU A 760 23.66 0.79 -12.50
C LEU A 760 24.17 -0.40 -13.33
N PRO A 761 25.12 -1.21 -12.82
CA PRO A 761 25.63 -2.36 -13.56
C PRO A 761 24.58 -3.47 -13.62
N VAL A 762 24.63 -4.29 -14.67
CA VAL A 762 23.88 -5.55 -14.74
C VAL A 762 24.35 -6.48 -13.62
N TYR A 763 23.43 -7.20 -12.97
CA TYR A 763 23.79 -8.21 -11.97
C TYR A 763 24.89 -9.15 -12.46
N ASP A 764 25.84 -9.39 -11.58
CA ASP A 764 26.95 -10.33 -11.73
C ASP A 764 27.43 -10.59 -10.31
N PRO A 765 27.21 -11.79 -9.75
CA PRO A 765 27.59 -12.10 -8.36
C PRO A 765 29.10 -12.22 -8.16
N GLY A 766 29.89 -11.98 -9.22
CA GLY A 766 31.34 -12.04 -9.11
C GLY A 766 31.89 -11.01 -8.12
N MET A 767 32.74 -11.51 -7.23
CA MET A 767 33.47 -10.72 -6.25
C MET A 767 34.90 -10.43 -6.73
N CYS A 768 35.51 -9.40 -6.19
CA CYS A 768 36.94 -9.15 -6.26
C CYS A 768 37.51 -8.83 -4.88
N ALA A 769 38.78 -9.18 -4.69
CA ALA A 769 39.59 -8.76 -3.55
C ALA A 769 40.93 -8.24 -4.07
N VAL A 770 41.73 -7.66 -3.20
CA VAL A 770 43.07 -7.18 -3.55
C VAL A 770 44.08 -8.31 -3.44
N GLU A 771 44.71 -8.64 -4.57
CA GLU A 771 45.84 -9.56 -4.66
C GLU A 771 47.02 -8.83 -5.31
N ASP A 772 48.20 -8.89 -4.69
CA ASP A 772 49.40 -8.19 -5.15
C ASP A 772 49.20 -6.67 -5.36
N GLY A 773 48.35 -6.05 -4.55
CA GLY A 773 48.02 -4.62 -4.65
C GLY A 773 47.12 -4.26 -5.84
N GLN A 774 46.50 -5.24 -6.49
CA GLN A 774 45.52 -5.03 -7.57
C GLN A 774 44.21 -5.72 -7.24
N TRP A 775 43.08 -5.09 -7.56
CA TRP A 775 41.78 -5.74 -7.52
C TRP A 775 41.74 -6.87 -8.55
N ARG A 776 41.58 -8.11 -8.09
CA ARG A 776 41.44 -9.30 -8.92
C ARG A 776 40.13 -10.00 -8.60
N ARG A 777 39.49 -10.54 -9.64
CA ARG A 777 38.27 -11.32 -9.47
C ARG A 777 38.58 -12.58 -8.69
N ILE A 778 37.84 -12.78 -7.61
CA ILE A 778 37.88 -14.01 -6.84
C ILE A 778 37.05 -15.01 -7.63
N ARG A 779 37.65 -16.13 -8.02
CA ARG A 779 36.82 -17.26 -8.46
C ARG A 779 36.20 -17.82 -7.19
N LYS A 780 34.93 -17.48 -6.92
CA LYS A 780 34.09 -18.38 -6.11
C LYS A 780 34.23 -19.74 -6.78
N SER A 781 34.93 -20.67 -6.12
CA SER A 781 34.79 -22.07 -6.47
C SER A 781 33.36 -22.39 -6.11
N PHE A 782 32.43 -22.15 -7.04
CA PHE A 782 31.15 -22.80 -7.00
C PHE A 782 31.52 -24.26 -6.82
N GLY A 783 31.25 -24.80 -5.63
CA GLY A 783 31.17 -26.21 -5.43
C GLY A 783 30.00 -26.67 -6.27
N ARG A 784 30.15 -26.65 -7.60
CA ARG A 784 29.46 -27.57 -8.47
C ARG A 784 29.95 -28.93 -7.99
N VAL A 785 29.31 -29.43 -6.95
CA VAL A 785 29.00 -30.85 -6.88
C VAL A 785 28.50 -31.15 -8.28
N ASP A 786 29.30 -31.91 -9.01
CA ASP A 786 29.00 -32.28 -10.38
C ASP A 786 27.71 -33.08 -10.29
N LEU A 787 26.55 -32.42 -10.37
CA LEU A 787 25.22 -33.02 -10.23
C LEU A 787 25.01 -34.10 -11.30
N ARG A 788 25.81 -34.09 -12.38
CA ARG A 788 25.91 -35.19 -13.34
C ARG A 788 26.59 -36.45 -12.78
N ALA A 789 27.54 -36.32 -11.86
CA ALA A 789 28.26 -37.45 -11.27
C ALA A 789 27.45 -38.14 -10.15
N GLU A 790 26.60 -37.44 -9.40
CA GLU A 790 25.74 -38.05 -8.38
C GLU A 790 24.47 -38.67 -8.96
N TYR A 791 23.85 -38.07 -9.98
CA TYR A 791 22.76 -38.73 -10.72
C TYR A 791 23.23 -39.99 -11.48
N SER A 792 24.52 -40.07 -11.81
CA SER A 792 25.11 -41.26 -12.43
C SER A 792 25.53 -42.35 -11.42
N ARG A 793 25.51 -42.06 -10.11
CA ARG A 793 25.86 -43.02 -9.04
C ARG A 793 24.66 -43.55 -8.26
N GLY A 794 23.46 -43.00 -8.47
CA GLY A 794 22.20 -43.50 -7.91
C GLY A 794 21.52 -44.62 -8.70
N ASN A 795 22.12 -45.09 -9.81
CA ASN A 795 21.62 -46.22 -10.61
C ASN A 795 22.78 -47.18 -10.96
N ALA A 796 23.46 -47.71 -9.95
CA ALA A 796 24.38 -48.84 -10.07
C ALA A 796 24.15 -49.83 -8.93
#